data_AF-A0A9E0DIX6-F1
#
_entry.id   AF-A0A9E0DIX6-F1
#
_cell.length_a   1.000
_cell.length_b   1.000
_cell.length_c   1.000
_cell.angle_alpha   90.00
_cell.angle_beta   90.00
_cell.angle_gamma   90.00
#
_symmetry.space_group_name_H-M   'P 1'
#
loop_
_entity.id
_entity.type
_entity.pdbx_description
1 polymer ?
#
loop_
_entity_poly.entity_id
_entity_poly.type
_entity_poly.pdbx_seq_one_letter_code
_entity_poly.pdbx_strand_id
1 'polypeptide(L)'
;MPRSLFDSPYIFGIHEPGGEAEMVRSGRPGWVLFTEEIGRDPNNTGSKDFSPWSNQDLGVICRINHGYEPNGTLPPSSLYPNFAARCANYVRASKGCKIWIIGNEPNLAVERPGVQIDWNRAAYEAGTRGGGNSGDGDGGGDEPDFPLTYRDLPDRFSALMPGDRSTRRLIVNPGEIITPQLYAQCYRLCRAAIRAVPGHGDDQVLVAPVAPWNIDTMYPGNPGGDWVTYFQDILRLLGPENCDGFGLHTYSHGTELNFIYDEFKMNAPFAHRSYQFRAYRDFMDAVPANMRHLPVYITESNQNDTWLNRNIGWVQRAYGEIDHWNKQAGNQQIRALILYRWPKLDRWYIEGQQGVIEDFRQALTFDYKWGSQAGTGTAPAPAPAPVTPPANLTYGIEWGQVRLPQTIQPGQEIAASVTLKNRGNFVLARGGSNPVRLGFKLYDADRLVVLDAVRNVRTYLPKDVAVGETVTFDAAIATPTTPGTFTLQLDLMHFMETWFGDKGAQPYRTTLQVGAVAAPPTGDDDVQIVNIVDQMPTGSVAYQPRDLKKIKHLVINHTAVRPNVDLALIANAHIQRGYPGIAYDFVVDDRGRIFQVAPLESAVRADQEWSGQGINICLAGNFEETPPPAAQINAAGLLSASLAKRFGLTASAVIGVGEMLSYASPGRTFYEGPTWKNTLKQIVTRRLQETPAPTPAPAPVPDPVPIPAPAPAPVPVPVPAPAPAPAPQPQPDPEPSAELLALQARLQQLLTQISTLQTENQRLQALINSGQGGQAGGPMLVVQPTIEDVILALPRDPAGFFKRTLDEIKYVVINHTAVHQDVALDRIAQAHRVRLPGILYQFFIDAQGGIFQTEPLMDVVDASQPYIKNGINVAFAGSFTGTIPTQAQLQAGGQLIAWLMEQFSQLKLENVLGVREFISHSSPGDQWTEGQNWKALLQAAIQNAERAPASAPGSDSAQLQALRTQIVQLQKEVQASAQQVKNLQAQLQNAGDAAAQVADLKTQLRTLENQYEALDDRYDGLQAANQSQQNQIRTLEAEITRLLSLPAADSGAAP
;
A
#
# COMPACT_ATOMS: atom_id res chain seq x y z
N MET A 1 -4.46 25.51 -42.01
CA MET A 1 -5.59 24.60 -42.32
C MET A 1 -6.25 24.28 -41.00
N PRO A 2 -7.57 24.52 -40.80
CA PRO A 2 -8.22 24.07 -39.58
C PRO A 2 -8.02 22.55 -39.48
N ARG A 3 -7.47 22.08 -38.36
CA ARG A 3 -7.20 20.66 -38.12
C ARG A 3 -8.51 19.89 -38.35
N SER A 4 -8.46 18.81 -39.14
CA SER A 4 -9.66 18.10 -39.61
C SER A 4 -10.49 17.48 -38.46
N LEU A 5 -9.90 17.35 -37.27
CA LEU A 5 -10.51 17.01 -36.00
C LEU A 5 -9.76 17.83 -34.94
N PHE A 6 -10.44 18.35 -33.92
CA PHE A 6 -9.81 18.93 -32.72
C PHE A 6 -9.15 17.79 -31.93
N ASP A 7 -8.09 17.22 -32.50
CA ASP A 7 -7.44 15.97 -32.10
C ASP A 7 -6.07 16.32 -31.53
N SER A 8 -5.77 15.81 -30.33
CA SER A 8 -4.47 15.97 -29.70
C SER A 8 -3.61 14.75 -29.99
N PRO A 9 -2.34 14.90 -30.40
CA PRO A 9 -1.44 13.76 -30.56
C PRO A 9 -1.01 13.15 -29.20
N TYR A 10 -1.25 13.85 -28.10
CA TYR A 10 -0.82 13.43 -26.77
C TYR A 10 -1.91 12.64 -26.05
N ILE A 11 -1.51 11.68 -25.21
CA ILE A 11 -2.48 10.88 -24.44
C ILE A 11 -2.97 11.57 -23.16
N PHE A 12 -2.38 12.70 -22.77
CA PHE A 12 -2.72 13.43 -21.54
C PHE A 12 -4.15 13.95 -21.58
N GLY A 13 -4.92 13.78 -20.50
CA GLY A 13 -6.30 14.21 -20.45
C GLY A 13 -6.81 14.58 -19.05
N ILE A 14 -7.77 15.51 -19.02
CA ILE A 14 -8.38 16.00 -17.77
C ILE A 14 -9.90 16.06 -17.93
N HIS A 15 -10.62 15.58 -16.91
CA HIS A 15 -12.07 15.61 -16.85
C HIS A 15 -12.55 16.94 -16.24
N GLU A 16 -13.42 17.65 -16.98
CA GLU A 16 -13.82 19.06 -16.79
C GLU A 16 -12.65 20.06 -16.89
N PRO A 17 -12.93 21.32 -17.28
CA PRO A 17 -11.89 22.35 -17.40
C PRO A 17 -11.34 22.81 -16.04
N GLY A 18 -10.15 23.40 -16.09
CA GLY A 18 -9.39 24.01 -14.99
C GLY A 18 -7.92 23.58 -14.97
N GLY A 19 -7.59 22.42 -15.54
CA GLY A 19 -6.23 21.86 -15.54
C GLY A 19 -5.47 21.95 -16.85
N GLU A 20 -6.15 22.34 -17.92
CA GLU A 20 -5.58 22.46 -19.25
C GLU A 20 -4.38 23.37 -19.33
N ALA A 21 -4.29 24.37 -18.43
CA ALA A 21 -3.17 25.29 -18.37
C ALA A 21 -1.85 24.55 -18.09
N GLU A 22 -1.87 23.42 -17.37
CA GLU A 22 -0.67 22.59 -17.15
C GLU A 22 -0.21 21.94 -18.47
N MET A 23 -1.16 21.41 -19.26
CA MET A 23 -0.88 20.79 -20.56
C MET A 23 -0.36 21.83 -21.57
N VAL A 24 -1.02 22.98 -21.69
CA VAL A 24 -0.63 24.04 -22.64
C VAL A 24 0.74 24.62 -22.27
N ARG A 25 1.00 24.92 -20.99
CA ARG A 25 2.31 25.44 -20.54
C ARG A 25 3.46 24.47 -20.78
N SER A 26 3.20 23.16 -20.72
CA SER A 26 4.22 22.14 -21.02
C SER A 26 4.52 21.97 -22.52
N GLY A 27 3.77 22.64 -23.41
CA GLY A 27 3.86 22.43 -24.86
C GLY A 27 3.23 21.12 -25.34
N ARG A 28 2.42 20.47 -24.48
CA ARG A 28 1.77 19.18 -24.75
C ARG A 28 0.27 19.31 -24.58
N PRO A 29 -0.43 20.04 -25.49
CA PRO A 29 -1.87 20.22 -25.40
C PRO A 29 -2.56 18.87 -25.56
N GLY A 30 -3.05 18.29 -24.47
CA GLY A 30 -3.76 17.02 -24.40
C GLY A 30 -5.26 17.16 -24.66
N TRP A 31 -6.06 16.43 -23.89
CA TRP A 31 -7.50 16.30 -24.02
C TRP A 31 -8.25 16.93 -22.85
N VAL A 32 -9.36 17.61 -23.12
CA VAL A 32 -10.33 18.05 -22.11
C VAL A 32 -11.67 17.39 -22.39
N LEU A 33 -12.20 16.68 -21.41
CA LEU A 33 -13.53 16.08 -21.48
C LEU A 33 -14.54 16.96 -20.74
N PHE A 34 -15.66 17.25 -21.39
CA PHE A 34 -16.80 17.97 -20.83
C PHE A 34 -17.97 17.04 -20.62
N THR A 35 -18.73 17.26 -19.57
CA THR A 35 -19.98 16.54 -19.33
C THR A 35 -21.17 17.48 -19.33
N GLU A 36 -22.13 17.23 -20.22
CA GLU A 36 -23.24 18.13 -20.48
C GLU A 36 -24.57 17.41 -20.32
N GLU A 37 -25.43 17.93 -19.44
CA GLU A 37 -26.84 17.53 -19.34
C GLU A 37 -27.67 18.42 -20.26
N ILE A 38 -28.23 17.83 -21.32
CA ILE A 38 -28.92 18.62 -22.36
C ILE A 38 -30.43 18.41 -22.38
N GLY A 39 -30.96 17.49 -21.56
CA GLY A 39 -32.36 17.10 -21.58
C GLY A 39 -32.75 16.39 -22.88
N ARG A 40 -34.05 16.38 -23.19
CA ARG A 40 -34.63 15.70 -24.36
C ARG A 40 -35.62 16.55 -25.16
N ASP A 41 -35.72 17.84 -24.87
CA ASP A 41 -36.67 18.71 -25.58
C ASP A 41 -36.19 18.96 -27.02
N PRO A 42 -36.90 18.45 -28.05
CA PRO A 42 -36.46 18.60 -29.44
C PRO A 42 -36.52 20.06 -29.94
N ASN A 43 -37.16 20.97 -29.20
CA ASN A 43 -37.23 22.39 -29.55
C ASN A 43 -36.13 23.23 -28.88
N ASN A 44 -35.40 22.67 -27.92
CA ASN A 44 -34.32 23.39 -27.26
C ASN A 44 -33.11 23.48 -28.20
N THR A 45 -32.61 24.71 -28.39
CA THR A 45 -31.46 25.04 -29.25
C THR A 45 -30.24 25.56 -28.47
N GLY A 46 -30.24 25.44 -27.14
CA GLY A 46 -29.10 25.81 -26.30
C GLY A 46 -27.87 24.93 -26.58
N SER A 47 -26.68 25.49 -26.38
CA SER A 47 -25.38 24.91 -26.73
C SER A 47 -24.26 25.37 -25.80
N LYS A 48 -23.03 24.91 -26.07
CA LYS A 48 -21.80 25.36 -25.41
C LYS A 48 -20.74 25.73 -26.45
N ASP A 49 -19.96 26.77 -26.14
CA ASP A 49 -18.80 27.16 -26.94
C ASP A 49 -17.53 26.56 -26.35
N PHE A 50 -16.98 25.55 -27.03
CA PHE A 50 -15.74 24.88 -26.65
C PHE A 50 -14.51 25.50 -27.33
N SER A 51 -14.70 26.52 -28.18
CA SER A 51 -13.59 27.18 -28.88
C SER A 51 -12.51 27.77 -27.96
N PRO A 52 -12.76 28.18 -26.70
CA PRO A 52 -11.70 28.58 -25.79
C PRO A 52 -10.63 27.51 -25.57
N TRP A 53 -10.97 26.22 -25.63
CA TRP A 53 -10.02 25.12 -25.48
C TRP A 53 -9.50 24.65 -26.83
N SER A 54 -10.37 24.45 -27.81
CA SER A 54 -9.94 23.93 -29.12
C SER A 54 -9.01 24.89 -29.87
N ASN A 55 -9.12 26.20 -29.64
CA ASN A 55 -8.20 27.20 -30.21
C ASN A 55 -6.80 27.17 -29.58
N GLN A 56 -6.60 26.44 -28.48
CA GLN A 56 -5.31 26.21 -27.81
C GLN A 56 -4.69 24.86 -28.20
N ASP A 57 -5.11 24.27 -29.33
CA ASP A 57 -4.70 22.94 -29.80
C ASP A 57 -5.07 21.78 -28.87
N LEU A 58 -5.92 22.00 -27.86
CA LEU A 58 -6.45 20.96 -27.01
C LEU A 58 -7.49 20.12 -27.76
N GLY A 59 -7.45 18.81 -27.54
CA GLY A 59 -8.52 17.93 -27.97
C GLY A 59 -9.76 18.10 -27.10
N VAL A 60 -10.94 18.19 -27.71
CA VAL A 60 -12.20 18.42 -26.99
C VAL A 60 -13.15 17.25 -27.20
N ILE A 61 -13.54 16.61 -26.09
CA ILE A 61 -14.53 15.53 -26.05
C ILE A 61 -15.72 16.02 -25.23
N CYS A 62 -16.94 15.89 -25.74
CA CYS A 62 -18.16 16.23 -25.00
C CYS A 62 -19.03 14.99 -24.77
N ARG A 63 -19.23 14.62 -23.50
CA ARG A 63 -20.18 13.61 -23.06
C ARG A 63 -21.56 14.23 -22.89
N ILE A 64 -22.48 13.83 -23.76
CA ILE A 64 -23.86 14.30 -23.80
C ILE A 64 -24.74 13.32 -23.03
N ASN A 65 -25.34 13.80 -21.94
CA ASN A 65 -26.33 13.08 -21.15
C ASN A 65 -27.72 13.70 -21.34
N HIS A 66 -28.76 12.87 -21.25
CA HIS A 66 -30.13 13.34 -21.08
C HIS A 66 -30.31 14.02 -19.72
N GLY A 67 -29.81 13.38 -18.66
CA GLY A 67 -29.72 13.90 -17.31
C GLY A 67 -29.10 12.87 -16.38
N TYR A 68 -29.27 13.07 -15.09
CA TYR A 68 -28.89 12.11 -14.04
C TYR A 68 -30.13 11.68 -13.27
N GLU A 69 -29.99 10.82 -12.28
CA GLU A 69 -31.10 10.40 -11.42
C GLU A 69 -32.01 11.58 -11.03
N PRO A 70 -33.35 11.47 -11.20
CA PRO A 70 -34.11 10.30 -11.67
C PRO A 70 -34.26 10.21 -13.19
N ASN A 71 -33.77 11.18 -13.94
CA ASN A 71 -33.95 11.29 -15.40
C ASN A 71 -33.12 10.28 -16.19
N GLY A 72 -31.95 9.89 -15.67
CA GLY A 72 -31.03 8.93 -16.29
C GLY A 72 -30.23 9.47 -17.47
N THR A 73 -29.08 8.85 -17.74
CA THR A 73 -28.13 9.24 -18.79
C THR A 73 -28.75 9.24 -20.19
N LEU A 74 -29.71 8.33 -20.43
CA LEU A 74 -30.61 8.30 -21.58
C LEU A 74 -32.04 8.50 -21.08
N PRO A 75 -32.96 9.11 -21.86
CA PRO A 75 -34.36 9.18 -21.46
C PRO A 75 -35.03 7.79 -21.58
N PRO A 76 -36.29 7.63 -21.14
CA PRO A 76 -37.07 6.44 -21.47
C PRO A 76 -37.06 6.16 -22.98
N SER A 77 -37.03 4.90 -23.39
CA SER A 77 -36.86 4.47 -24.78
C SER A 77 -37.90 5.03 -25.75
N SER A 78 -39.12 5.29 -25.26
CA SER A 78 -40.19 5.98 -25.98
C SER A 78 -39.84 7.42 -26.42
N LEU A 79 -38.77 8.01 -25.86
CA LEU A 79 -38.36 9.39 -26.06
C LEU A 79 -36.98 9.51 -26.74
N TYR A 80 -36.37 8.40 -27.18
CA TYR A 80 -35.10 8.45 -27.92
C TYR A 80 -35.13 9.34 -29.18
N PRO A 81 -36.21 9.38 -29.99
CA PRO A 81 -36.27 10.31 -31.13
C PRO A 81 -36.16 11.78 -30.73
N ASN A 82 -36.77 12.16 -29.59
CA ASN A 82 -36.72 13.53 -29.07
C ASN A 82 -35.32 13.88 -28.55
N PHE A 83 -34.68 12.94 -27.86
CA PHE A 83 -33.30 13.12 -27.41
C PHE A 83 -32.32 13.20 -28.57
N ALA A 84 -32.46 12.35 -29.59
CA ALA A 84 -31.64 12.44 -30.80
C ALA A 84 -31.77 13.80 -31.51
N ALA A 85 -32.99 14.34 -31.61
CA ALA A 85 -33.22 15.68 -32.14
C ALA A 85 -32.55 16.77 -31.25
N ARG A 86 -32.62 16.61 -29.92
CA ARG A 86 -31.96 17.51 -28.97
C ARG A 86 -30.43 17.44 -29.09
N CYS A 87 -29.83 16.26 -29.23
CA CYS A 87 -28.40 16.10 -29.51
C CYS A 87 -28.01 16.83 -30.80
N ALA A 88 -28.76 16.66 -31.89
CA ALA A 88 -28.49 17.34 -33.15
C ALA A 88 -28.58 18.88 -33.03
N ASN A 89 -29.54 19.39 -32.27
CA ASN A 89 -29.63 20.83 -31.99
C ASN A 89 -28.46 21.36 -31.17
N TYR A 90 -28.07 20.62 -30.13
CA TYR A 90 -26.94 20.99 -29.28
C TYR A 90 -25.64 21.01 -30.10
N VAL A 91 -25.39 19.99 -30.93
CA VAL A 91 -24.21 19.92 -31.80
C VAL A 91 -24.22 21.06 -32.83
N ARG A 92 -25.34 21.29 -33.53
CA ARG A 92 -25.48 22.38 -34.53
C ARG A 92 -25.09 23.75 -33.99
N ALA A 93 -25.45 24.03 -32.73
CA ALA A 93 -25.24 25.31 -32.11
C ALA A 93 -23.93 25.38 -31.28
N SER A 94 -23.22 24.26 -31.12
CA SER A 94 -21.94 24.20 -30.40
C SER A 94 -20.76 24.45 -31.34
N LYS A 95 -19.69 25.05 -30.81
CA LYS A 95 -18.46 25.35 -31.57
C LYS A 95 -17.26 24.71 -30.87
N GLY A 96 -16.22 24.37 -31.63
CA GLY A 96 -14.96 23.88 -31.04
C GLY A 96 -14.97 22.43 -30.53
N CYS A 97 -16.00 21.64 -30.86
CA CYS A 97 -16.04 20.21 -30.54
C CYS A 97 -16.47 19.39 -31.76
N LYS A 98 -15.88 18.20 -31.92
CA LYS A 98 -16.12 17.26 -33.03
C LYS A 98 -16.23 15.81 -32.55
N ILE A 99 -16.16 15.57 -31.23
CA ILE A 99 -16.16 14.24 -30.62
C ILE A 99 -17.21 14.21 -29.51
N TRP A 100 -18.22 13.36 -29.68
CA TRP A 100 -19.42 13.33 -28.86
C TRP A 100 -19.63 11.94 -28.26
N ILE A 101 -19.76 11.82 -26.94
CA ILE A 101 -20.14 10.56 -26.28
C ILE A 101 -21.63 10.61 -25.98
N ILE A 102 -22.39 9.55 -26.33
CA ILE A 102 -23.83 9.48 -26.04
C ILE A 102 -24.07 8.68 -24.76
N GLY A 103 -24.28 9.41 -23.67
CA GLY A 103 -24.51 8.88 -22.33
C GLY A 103 -23.25 8.53 -21.55
N ASN A 104 -23.44 7.95 -20.37
CA ASN A 104 -22.42 7.54 -19.42
C ASN A 104 -22.87 6.27 -18.69
N GLU A 105 -21.99 5.28 -18.58
CA GLU A 105 -22.18 4.10 -17.73
C GLU A 105 -23.60 3.47 -17.80
N PRO A 106 -24.14 3.19 -19.00
CA PRO A 106 -25.54 2.77 -19.17
C PRO A 106 -25.87 1.42 -18.51
N ASN A 107 -24.87 0.63 -18.12
CA ASN A 107 -25.04 -0.60 -17.35
C ASN A 107 -25.27 -0.37 -15.85
N LEU A 108 -24.97 0.82 -15.33
CA LEU A 108 -25.11 1.20 -13.94
C LEU A 108 -26.57 1.56 -13.62
N ALA A 109 -27.10 1.08 -12.48
CA ALA A 109 -28.52 1.26 -12.16
C ALA A 109 -28.93 2.74 -12.01
N VAL A 110 -28.08 3.59 -11.41
CA VAL A 110 -28.38 5.02 -11.19
C VAL A 110 -28.50 5.82 -12.50
N GLU A 111 -27.91 5.32 -13.57
CA GLU A 111 -27.94 5.99 -14.88
C GLU A 111 -29.22 5.66 -15.66
N ARG A 112 -30.10 4.79 -15.12
CA ARG A 112 -31.33 4.38 -15.78
C ARG A 112 -32.41 5.46 -15.73
N PRO A 113 -33.17 5.68 -16.81
CA PRO A 113 -34.29 6.60 -16.77
C PRO A 113 -35.40 6.09 -15.85
N GLY A 114 -35.88 6.98 -14.97
CA GLY A 114 -36.94 6.69 -14.02
C GLY A 114 -36.48 5.92 -12.80
N VAL A 115 -35.17 5.69 -12.62
CA VAL A 115 -34.66 5.12 -11.38
C VAL A 115 -34.92 6.08 -10.22
N GLN A 116 -35.28 5.52 -9.07
CA GLN A 116 -35.43 6.29 -7.83
C GLN A 116 -34.69 5.57 -6.73
N ILE A 117 -33.76 6.28 -6.10
CA ILE A 117 -32.98 5.78 -4.98
C ILE A 117 -33.54 6.36 -3.69
N ASP A 118 -33.69 5.53 -2.67
CA ASP A 118 -34.00 5.96 -1.31
C ASP A 118 -32.74 6.55 -0.66
N TRP A 119 -32.48 7.83 -0.94
CA TRP A 119 -31.33 8.54 -0.39
C TRP A 119 -31.37 8.66 1.12
N ASN A 120 -32.56 8.69 1.74
CA ASN A 120 -32.68 8.73 3.19
C ASN A 120 -32.22 7.41 3.81
N ARG A 121 -32.61 6.29 3.20
CA ARG A 121 -32.12 4.97 3.59
C ARG A 121 -30.65 4.80 3.22
N ALA A 122 -30.18 5.38 2.12
CA ALA A 122 -28.77 5.33 1.73
C ALA A 122 -27.90 6.09 2.73
N ALA A 123 -28.30 7.29 3.16
CA ALA A 123 -27.68 8.04 4.24
C ALA A 123 -27.79 7.31 5.59
N TYR A 124 -28.93 6.69 5.88
CA TYR A 124 -29.11 5.90 7.11
C TYR A 124 -28.24 4.64 7.11
N GLU A 125 -28.14 3.90 6.00
CA GLU A 125 -27.28 2.71 5.85
C GLU A 125 -25.80 3.12 5.81
N ALA A 126 -25.44 4.26 5.20
CA ALA A 126 -24.12 4.85 5.31
C ALA A 126 -23.80 5.31 6.74
N GLY A 127 -24.80 5.78 7.50
CA GLY A 127 -24.70 6.18 8.92
C GLY A 127 -24.92 5.05 9.94
N THR A 128 -25.36 3.85 9.54
CA THR A 128 -25.48 2.66 10.41
C THR A 128 -24.42 1.61 10.09
N ARG A 129 -23.92 1.55 8.85
CA ARG A 129 -22.54 1.12 8.59
C ARG A 129 -21.53 2.16 9.09
N GLY A 130 -21.99 3.40 9.26
CA GLY A 130 -21.37 4.51 9.99
C GLY A 130 -21.77 4.58 11.45
N GLY A 131 -21.74 3.44 12.17
CA GLY A 131 -21.61 3.42 13.62
C GLY A 131 -20.29 4.03 14.15
N GLY A 132 -19.56 4.78 13.31
CA GLY A 132 -18.82 5.98 13.69
C GLY A 132 -19.61 7.18 13.17
N ASN A 133 -20.49 7.74 14.00
CA ASN A 133 -21.37 8.83 13.60
C ASN A 133 -20.71 10.17 13.90
N SER A 134 -20.20 10.78 12.84
CA SER A 134 -20.14 12.21 12.59
C SER A 134 -21.26 12.97 13.29
N GLY A 135 -20.87 13.83 14.23
CA GLY A 135 -21.70 14.83 14.87
C GLY A 135 -21.13 16.23 14.65
N ASP A 136 -20.69 16.53 13.43
CA ASP A 136 -20.35 17.90 13.04
C ASP A 136 -21.63 18.63 12.65
N GLY A 137 -22.12 19.45 13.58
CA GLY A 137 -22.90 20.62 13.22
C GLY A 137 -21.92 21.69 12.75
N ASP A 138 -21.68 21.72 11.44
CA ASP A 138 -20.78 22.67 10.79
C ASP A 138 -21.17 24.13 11.06
N GLY A 139 -20.13 24.95 11.15
CA GLY A 139 -20.17 26.40 11.20
C GLY A 139 -18.83 27.05 10.84
N GLY A 140 -18.04 26.49 9.91
CA GLY A 140 -17.17 27.31 9.03
C GLY A 140 -15.68 26.97 8.90
N GLY A 141 -15.34 26.14 7.88
CA GLY A 141 -14.32 26.47 6.85
C GLY A 141 -13.18 25.45 6.65
N ASP A 142 -12.96 24.80 5.50
CA ASP A 142 -13.51 24.96 4.14
C ASP A 142 -13.30 23.65 3.31
N GLU A 143 -14.00 22.55 3.64
CA GLU A 143 -14.21 21.46 2.67
C GLU A 143 -15.65 21.55 2.15
N PRO A 144 -15.89 21.48 0.82
CA PRO A 144 -17.25 21.55 0.30
C PRO A 144 -18.03 20.31 0.76
N ASP A 145 -19.14 20.53 1.45
CA ASP A 145 -20.09 19.49 1.80
C ASP A 145 -20.76 19.00 0.50
N PHE A 146 -20.22 17.94 -0.10
CA PHE A 146 -20.78 17.37 -1.32
C PHE A 146 -21.99 16.50 -0.96
N PRO A 147 -23.17 16.71 -1.57
CA PRO A 147 -24.32 15.84 -1.32
C PRO A 147 -23.95 14.40 -1.68
N LEU A 148 -24.31 13.43 -0.82
CA LEU A 148 -24.11 12.01 -1.08
C LEU A 148 -24.63 11.66 -2.47
N THR A 149 -23.74 11.17 -3.33
CA THR A 149 -24.08 10.70 -4.67
C THR A 149 -24.03 9.17 -4.73
N TYR A 150 -24.60 8.57 -5.77
CA TYR A 150 -24.51 7.11 -5.95
C TYR A 150 -23.06 6.61 -6.05
N ARG A 151 -22.14 7.47 -6.51
CA ARG A 151 -20.70 7.16 -6.58
C ARG A 151 -20.09 6.94 -5.19
N ASP A 152 -20.78 7.39 -4.14
CA ASP A 152 -20.37 7.24 -2.74
C ASP A 152 -20.96 5.99 -2.07
N LEU A 153 -21.81 5.23 -2.77
CA LEU A 153 -22.40 4.00 -2.24
C LEU A 153 -21.44 2.80 -2.34
N PRO A 154 -21.47 1.87 -1.35
CA PRO A 154 -20.57 0.72 -1.29
C PRO A 154 -20.57 -0.20 -2.52
N ASP A 155 -21.65 -0.19 -3.31
CA ASP A 155 -21.83 -1.12 -4.45
C ASP A 155 -21.66 -0.45 -5.82
N ARG A 156 -20.98 0.70 -5.92
CA ARG A 156 -20.54 1.28 -7.21
C ARG A 156 -19.92 0.21 -8.12
N PHE A 157 -19.17 -0.71 -7.49
CA PHE A 157 -18.59 -1.91 -8.11
C PHE A 157 -19.23 -3.18 -7.56
N SER A 158 -20.52 -3.41 -7.86
CA SER A 158 -21.30 -4.52 -7.33
C SER A 158 -20.70 -5.92 -7.58
N ALA A 159 -19.80 -6.07 -8.56
CA ALA A 159 -19.05 -7.31 -8.81
C ALA A 159 -17.94 -7.59 -7.78
N LEU A 160 -17.44 -6.56 -7.07
CA LEU A 160 -16.44 -6.71 -6.01
C LEU A 160 -17.07 -7.18 -4.69
N MET A 161 -18.39 -7.02 -4.56
CA MET A 161 -19.16 -7.34 -3.36
C MET A 161 -20.36 -8.27 -3.69
N PRO A 162 -20.16 -9.46 -4.30
CA PRO A 162 -21.26 -10.28 -4.82
C PRO A 162 -22.24 -10.82 -3.75
N GLY A 163 -21.91 -10.70 -2.46
CA GLY A 163 -22.75 -11.04 -1.32
C GLY A 163 -23.48 -9.86 -0.66
N ASP A 164 -23.10 -8.62 -0.98
CA ASP A 164 -23.70 -7.41 -0.42
C ASP A 164 -24.73 -6.86 -1.41
N ARG A 165 -26.01 -6.88 -1.03
CA ARG A 165 -27.13 -6.42 -1.87
C ARG A 165 -27.67 -5.07 -1.39
N SER A 166 -26.85 -4.19 -0.82
CA SER A 166 -27.29 -2.91 -0.24
C SER A 166 -28.00 -2.02 -1.25
N THR A 167 -27.41 -1.73 -2.41
CA THR A 167 -27.99 -0.84 -3.44
C THR A 167 -29.28 -1.37 -4.05
N ARG A 168 -29.41 -2.69 -4.27
CA ARG A 168 -30.71 -3.29 -4.68
C ARG A 168 -31.82 -3.06 -3.65
N ARG A 169 -31.47 -2.85 -2.37
CA ARG A 169 -32.43 -2.50 -1.31
C ARG A 169 -32.72 -0.99 -1.22
N LEU A 170 -31.84 -0.16 -1.79
CA LEU A 170 -31.98 1.30 -1.88
C LEU A 170 -32.80 1.71 -3.12
N ILE A 171 -32.82 0.91 -4.17
CA ILE A 171 -33.63 1.16 -5.36
C ILE A 171 -35.12 1.02 -5.02
N VAL A 172 -35.84 2.13 -5.00
CA VAL A 172 -37.31 2.20 -4.85
C VAL A 172 -37.99 1.87 -6.17
N ASN A 173 -37.47 2.47 -7.25
CA ASN A 173 -37.89 2.20 -8.61
C ASN A 173 -36.66 1.85 -9.44
N PRO A 174 -36.58 0.66 -10.07
CA PRO A 174 -35.41 0.26 -10.84
C PRO A 174 -35.19 1.04 -12.14
N GLY A 175 -36.18 1.84 -12.56
CA GLY A 175 -36.17 2.52 -13.86
C GLY A 175 -36.22 1.54 -15.03
N GLU A 176 -36.15 2.07 -16.24
CA GLU A 176 -36.02 1.24 -17.44
C GLU A 176 -34.57 0.75 -17.58
N ILE A 177 -34.38 -0.56 -17.58
CA ILE A 177 -33.06 -1.18 -17.76
C ILE A 177 -32.56 -0.89 -19.18
N ILE A 178 -31.43 -0.19 -19.29
CA ILE A 178 -30.78 0.08 -20.57
C ILE A 178 -30.01 -1.17 -21.02
N THR A 179 -30.69 -2.09 -21.71
CA THR A 179 -30.04 -3.26 -22.34
C THR A 179 -29.12 -2.85 -23.49
N PRO A 180 -28.18 -3.70 -23.96
CA PRO A 180 -27.37 -3.40 -25.14
C PRO A 180 -28.21 -3.01 -26.37
N GLN A 181 -29.38 -3.62 -26.54
CA GLN A 181 -30.32 -3.33 -27.64
C GLN A 181 -30.89 -1.91 -27.53
N LEU A 182 -31.32 -1.51 -26.34
CA LEU A 182 -31.87 -0.17 -26.10
C LEU A 182 -30.78 0.90 -26.23
N TYR A 183 -29.59 0.65 -25.67
CA TYR A 183 -28.45 1.55 -25.85
C TYR A 183 -28.10 1.72 -27.34
N ALA A 184 -27.92 0.61 -28.07
CA ALA A 184 -27.60 0.65 -29.50
C ALA A 184 -28.68 1.37 -30.33
N GLN A 185 -29.96 1.24 -29.97
CA GLN A 185 -31.06 1.96 -30.60
C GLN A 185 -30.94 3.48 -30.38
N CYS A 186 -30.79 3.92 -29.13
CA CYS A 186 -30.64 5.34 -28.81
C CYS A 186 -29.40 5.94 -29.50
N TYR A 187 -28.26 5.25 -29.37
CA TYR A 187 -27.00 5.66 -29.96
C TYR A 187 -27.11 5.85 -31.48
N ARG A 188 -27.73 4.91 -32.21
CA ARG A 188 -27.93 5.03 -33.66
C ARG A 188 -28.77 6.25 -34.04
N LEU A 189 -29.85 6.51 -33.30
CA LEU A 189 -30.69 7.68 -33.53
C LEU A 189 -29.90 8.98 -33.31
N CYS A 190 -29.17 9.07 -32.19
CA CYS A 190 -28.34 10.23 -31.89
C CYS A 190 -27.23 10.43 -32.93
N ARG A 191 -26.48 9.38 -33.28
CA ARG A 191 -25.41 9.44 -34.29
C ARG A 191 -25.94 9.86 -35.66
N ALA A 192 -27.05 9.27 -36.11
CA ALA A 192 -27.66 9.63 -37.38
C ALA A 192 -28.13 11.09 -37.39
N ALA A 193 -28.77 11.55 -36.32
CA ALA A 193 -29.24 12.92 -36.19
C ALA A 193 -28.09 13.94 -36.16
N ILE A 194 -26.99 13.64 -35.44
CA ILE A 194 -25.78 14.47 -35.38
C ILE A 194 -25.12 14.57 -36.76
N ARG A 195 -24.90 13.44 -37.43
CA ARG A 195 -24.26 13.43 -38.76
C ARG A 195 -25.08 14.07 -39.86
N ALA A 196 -26.40 14.12 -39.69
CA ALA A 196 -27.29 14.83 -40.61
C ALA A 196 -27.20 16.36 -40.45
N VAL A 197 -26.56 16.88 -39.39
CA VAL A 197 -26.37 18.32 -39.23
C VAL A 197 -25.35 18.82 -40.26
N PRO A 198 -25.66 19.87 -41.04
CA PRO A 198 -24.72 20.44 -42.00
C PRO A 198 -23.40 20.83 -41.35
N GLY A 199 -22.28 20.37 -41.90
CA GLY A 199 -20.94 20.63 -41.37
C GLY A 199 -20.47 19.67 -40.27
N HIS A 200 -21.28 18.66 -39.91
CA HIS A 200 -20.98 17.67 -38.86
C HIS A 200 -21.01 16.21 -39.34
N GLY A 201 -20.97 15.98 -40.66
CA GLY A 201 -20.97 14.63 -41.23
C GLY A 201 -19.71 13.82 -40.91
N ASP A 202 -18.62 14.51 -40.54
CA ASP A 202 -17.32 13.96 -40.15
C ASP A 202 -17.11 13.88 -38.63
N ASP A 203 -18.08 14.31 -37.82
CA ASP A 203 -18.01 14.23 -36.37
C ASP A 203 -17.92 12.76 -35.92
N GLN A 204 -17.13 12.53 -34.86
CA GLN A 204 -17.05 11.24 -34.20
C GLN A 204 -18.11 11.16 -33.11
N VAL A 205 -18.97 10.15 -33.18
CA VAL A 205 -19.92 9.83 -32.11
C VAL A 205 -19.46 8.55 -31.44
N LEU A 206 -19.03 8.63 -30.19
CA LEU A 206 -18.43 7.53 -29.45
C LEU A 206 -19.49 6.81 -28.61
N VAL A 207 -19.37 5.48 -28.56
CA VAL A 207 -20.11 4.66 -27.59
C VAL A 207 -19.65 5.03 -26.18
N ALA A 208 -20.61 5.12 -25.26
CA ALA A 208 -20.39 5.48 -23.87
C ALA A 208 -19.48 4.47 -23.17
N PRO A 209 -18.64 4.94 -22.24
CA PRO A 209 -17.94 4.06 -21.32
C PRO A 209 -18.94 3.26 -20.50
N VAL A 210 -18.64 1.98 -20.31
CA VAL A 210 -19.39 1.06 -19.46
C VAL A 210 -18.75 1.08 -18.07
N ALA A 211 -19.55 1.14 -17.00
CA ALA A 211 -19.05 1.10 -15.64
C ALA A 211 -18.34 -0.25 -15.39
N PRO A 212 -17.02 -0.25 -15.11
CA PRO A 212 -16.29 -1.47 -14.80
C PRO A 212 -16.80 -2.06 -13.49
N TRP A 213 -16.70 -3.38 -13.34
CA TRP A 213 -17.07 -4.12 -12.13
C TRP A 213 -18.52 -3.93 -11.64
N ASN A 214 -19.44 -3.52 -12.51
CA ASN A 214 -20.86 -3.38 -12.17
C ASN A 214 -21.73 -4.45 -12.85
N ILE A 215 -22.55 -5.15 -12.06
CA ILE A 215 -23.39 -6.28 -12.48
C ILE A 215 -24.89 -5.98 -12.44
N ASP A 216 -25.27 -4.71 -12.40
CA ASP A 216 -26.67 -4.33 -12.15
C ASP A 216 -27.57 -4.63 -13.36
N THR A 217 -26.99 -4.71 -14.56
CA THR A 217 -27.72 -4.92 -15.82
C THR A 217 -27.56 -6.34 -16.34
N MET A 218 -28.54 -7.18 -15.99
CA MET A 218 -28.65 -8.58 -16.44
C MET A 218 -29.69 -8.68 -17.57
N TYR A 219 -29.42 -9.53 -18.56
CA TYR A 219 -30.32 -9.83 -19.68
C TYR A 219 -30.06 -11.26 -20.19
N PRO A 220 -30.93 -11.86 -21.03
CA PRO A 220 -30.84 -13.29 -21.37
C PRO A 220 -29.47 -13.77 -21.88
N GLY A 221 -28.72 -12.94 -22.62
CA GLY A 221 -27.36 -13.25 -23.11
C GLY A 221 -26.23 -13.01 -22.10
N ASN A 222 -26.52 -12.33 -20.99
CA ASN A 222 -25.56 -12.01 -19.94
C ASN A 222 -26.24 -12.05 -18.56
N PRO A 223 -26.65 -13.24 -18.09
CA PRO A 223 -27.42 -13.39 -16.87
C PRO A 223 -26.62 -13.01 -15.60
N GLY A 224 -25.29 -12.99 -15.68
CA GLY A 224 -24.40 -12.57 -14.59
C GLY A 224 -24.08 -11.07 -14.57
N GLY A 225 -24.55 -10.30 -15.56
CA GLY A 225 -24.28 -8.86 -15.64
C GLY A 225 -22.82 -8.50 -15.91
N ASP A 226 -22.03 -9.38 -16.54
CA ASP A 226 -20.62 -9.10 -16.85
C ASP A 226 -20.52 -7.84 -17.73
N TRP A 227 -19.91 -6.79 -17.19
CA TRP A 227 -19.85 -5.46 -17.81
C TRP A 227 -19.05 -5.47 -19.12
N VAL A 228 -18.03 -6.31 -19.25
CA VAL A 228 -17.27 -6.43 -20.50
C VAL A 228 -18.09 -7.16 -21.56
N THR A 229 -18.92 -8.14 -21.17
CA THR A 229 -19.88 -8.76 -22.08
C THR A 229 -20.93 -7.76 -22.55
N TYR A 230 -21.45 -6.91 -21.64
CA TYR A 230 -22.35 -5.81 -22.00
C TYR A 230 -21.74 -4.86 -23.03
N PHE A 231 -20.49 -4.43 -22.83
CA PHE A 231 -19.73 -3.63 -23.79
C PHE A 231 -19.59 -4.33 -25.15
N GLN A 232 -19.17 -5.60 -25.15
CA GLN A 232 -18.99 -6.38 -26.37
C GLN A 232 -20.29 -6.54 -27.16
N ASP A 233 -21.40 -6.75 -26.48
CA ASP A 233 -22.70 -6.93 -27.13
C ASP A 233 -23.22 -5.63 -27.75
N ILE A 234 -22.95 -4.46 -27.15
CA ILE A 234 -23.20 -3.16 -27.80
C ILE A 234 -22.42 -3.07 -29.11
N LEU A 235 -21.10 -3.34 -29.07
CA LEU A 235 -20.27 -3.23 -30.25
C LEU A 235 -20.70 -4.20 -31.37
N ARG A 236 -21.07 -5.45 -31.02
CA ARG A 236 -21.61 -6.42 -31.97
C ARG A 236 -22.92 -5.96 -32.59
N LEU A 237 -23.82 -5.40 -31.79
CA LEU A 237 -25.09 -4.88 -32.29
C LEU A 237 -24.88 -3.75 -33.26
N LEU A 238 -24.00 -2.79 -32.96
CA LEU A 238 -23.69 -1.65 -33.83
C LEU A 238 -22.95 -2.08 -35.11
N GLY A 239 -21.93 -2.92 -34.97
CA GLY A 239 -21.04 -3.29 -36.06
C GLY A 239 -20.09 -2.15 -36.48
N PRO A 240 -19.14 -2.43 -37.38
CA PRO A 240 -18.05 -1.50 -37.71
C PRO A 240 -18.51 -0.22 -38.44
N GLU A 241 -19.64 -0.24 -39.14
CA GLU A 241 -20.11 0.92 -39.94
C GLU A 241 -20.96 1.92 -39.11
N ASN A 242 -21.51 1.46 -37.99
CA ASN A 242 -22.43 2.24 -37.16
C ASN A 242 -21.79 2.66 -35.84
N CYS A 243 -20.47 2.77 -35.77
CA CYS A 243 -19.74 3.20 -34.58
C CYS A 243 -18.47 3.95 -35.02
N ASP A 244 -18.17 5.08 -34.38
CA ASP A 244 -16.99 5.89 -34.72
C ASP A 244 -15.84 5.74 -33.74
N GLY A 245 -16.04 4.96 -32.67
CA GLY A 245 -15.12 4.79 -31.55
C GLY A 245 -15.86 4.58 -30.24
N PHE A 246 -15.11 4.43 -29.15
CA PHE A 246 -15.70 4.16 -27.84
C PHE A 246 -14.86 4.71 -26.69
N GLY A 247 -15.56 5.12 -25.63
CA GLY A 247 -15.00 5.47 -24.33
C GLY A 247 -14.84 4.24 -23.44
N LEU A 248 -13.86 4.28 -22.53
CA LEU A 248 -13.61 3.28 -21.49
C LEU A 248 -13.38 3.98 -20.15
N HIS A 249 -13.74 3.32 -19.05
CA HIS A 249 -13.35 3.72 -17.69
C HIS A 249 -12.41 2.66 -17.10
N THR A 250 -11.39 3.08 -16.36
CA THR A 250 -10.53 2.17 -15.60
C THR A 250 -9.94 2.86 -14.37
N TYR A 251 -9.69 2.11 -13.30
CA TYR A 251 -9.26 2.65 -12.01
C TYR A 251 -8.30 1.69 -11.32
N SER A 252 -7.49 2.17 -10.37
CA SER A 252 -6.89 1.29 -9.35
C SER A 252 -7.75 1.29 -8.09
N HIS A 253 -7.72 0.22 -7.29
CA HIS A 253 -8.37 0.14 -5.99
C HIS A 253 -7.41 0.59 -4.88
N GLY A 254 -7.04 1.87 -4.90
CA GLY A 254 -6.13 2.49 -3.94
C GLY A 254 -4.92 3.17 -4.60
N THR A 255 -4.06 3.71 -3.75
CA THR A 255 -2.93 4.60 -4.09
C THR A 255 -1.63 3.85 -4.42
N GLU A 256 -1.57 2.54 -4.17
CA GLU A 256 -0.34 1.75 -4.35
C GLU A 256 0.09 1.67 -5.81
N LEU A 257 1.38 1.90 -6.04
CA LEU A 257 1.94 2.08 -7.38
C LEU A 257 1.98 0.81 -8.22
N ASN A 258 2.05 -0.34 -7.55
CA ASN A 258 1.95 -1.64 -8.21
C ASN A 258 0.55 -1.91 -8.76
N PHE A 259 -0.51 -1.25 -8.25
CA PHE A 259 -1.86 -1.45 -8.76
C PHE A 259 -2.05 -0.97 -10.21
N ILE A 260 -1.16 -0.12 -10.72
CA ILE A 260 -1.15 0.25 -12.16
C ILE A 260 -0.78 -0.95 -13.04
N TYR A 261 0.13 -1.80 -12.56
CA TYR A 261 0.71 -2.90 -13.33
C TYR A 261 0.20 -4.27 -12.92
N ASP A 262 -0.60 -4.33 -11.86
CA ASP A 262 -1.07 -5.57 -11.27
C ASP A 262 -1.92 -6.38 -12.25
N GLU A 263 -1.65 -7.67 -12.32
CA GLU A 263 -2.38 -8.64 -13.14
C GLU A 263 -3.40 -9.44 -12.32
N PHE A 264 -3.58 -9.09 -11.04
CA PHE A 264 -4.53 -9.72 -10.14
C PHE A 264 -5.92 -9.77 -10.78
N LYS A 265 -6.45 -10.99 -10.86
CA LYS A 265 -7.78 -11.26 -11.38
C LYS A 265 -8.79 -11.29 -10.24
N MET A 266 -10.04 -11.00 -10.56
CA MET A 266 -11.13 -11.04 -9.59
C MET A 266 -11.40 -12.47 -9.10
N ASN A 267 -12.27 -12.59 -8.10
CA ASN A 267 -12.76 -13.88 -7.67
C ASN A 267 -13.85 -14.40 -8.63
N ALA A 268 -14.16 -15.71 -8.52
CA ALA A 268 -15.32 -16.28 -9.18
C ALA A 268 -16.61 -15.50 -8.80
N PRO A 269 -17.55 -15.30 -9.75
CA PRO A 269 -17.60 -15.87 -11.11
C PRO A 269 -16.79 -15.08 -12.16
N PHE A 270 -16.11 -13.99 -11.77
CA PHE A 270 -15.41 -13.09 -12.69
C PHE A 270 -13.90 -13.31 -12.72
N ALA A 271 -13.41 -14.52 -12.43
CA ALA A 271 -11.98 -14.80 -12.31
C ALA A 271 -11.15 -14.61 -13.60
N HIS A 272 -11.81 -14.36 -14.73
CA HIS A 272 -11.20 -13.95 -16.00
C HIS A 272 -11.02 -12.42 -16.13
N ARG A 273 -11.62 -11.62 -15.24
CA ARG A 273 -11.58 -10.16 -15.23
C ARG A 273 -10.47 -9.63 -14.32
N SER A 274 -9.85 -8.54 -14.72
CA SER A 274 -8.79 -7.85 -13.98
C SER A 274 -9.39 -7.01 -12.85
N TYR A 275 -8.70 -6.99 -11.71
CA TYR A 275 -9.16 -6.30 -10.50
C TYR A 275 -8.68 -4.84 -10.44
N GLN A 276 -7.52 -4.51 -11.02
CA GLN A 276 -6.89 -3.20 -10.90
C GLN A 276 -6.92 -2.41 -12.21
N PHE A 277 -6.01 -1.43 -12.36
CA PHE A 277 -5.94 -0.49 -13.47
C PHE A 277 -5.94 -1.14 -14.86
N ARG A 278 -5.37 -2.35 -14.99
CA ARG A 278 -5.34 -3.13 -16.24
C ARG A 278 -6.71 -3.71 -16.66
N ALA A 279 -7.79 -3.42 -15.96
CA ALA A 279 -9.16 -3.72 -16.42
C ALA A 279 -9.49 -3.10 -17.79
N TYR A 280 -8.81 -2.02 -18.21
CA TYR A 280 -8.92 -1.51 -19.57
C TYR A 280 -8.58 -2.61 -20.61
N ARG A 281 -7.63 -3.50 -20.32
CA ARG A 281 -7.22 -4.58 -21.25
C ARG A 281 -8.35 -5.58 -21.49
N ASP A 282 -9.18 -5.86 -20.48
CA ASP A 282 -10.33 -6.76 -20.65
C ASP A 282 -11.34 -6.19 -21.65
N PHE A 283 -11.54 -4.87 -21.66
CA PHE A 283 -12.35 -4.20 -22.68
C PHE A 283 -11.68 -4.23 -24.05
N MET A 284 -10.38 -3.94 -24.13
CA MET A 284 -9.61 -3.97 -25.39
C MET A 284 -9.66 -5.36 -26.04
N ASP A 285 -9.53 -6.42 -25.25
CA ASP A 285 -9.61 -7.80 -25.72
C ASP A 285 -11.02 -8.16 -26.23
N ALA A 286 -12.05 -7.54 -25.65
CA ALA A 286 -13.43 -7.75 -26.03
C ALA A 286 -13.84 -7.04 -27.34
N VAL A 287 -13.05 -6.07 -27.83
CA VAL A 287 -13.33 -5.35 -29.08
C VAL A 287 -13.32 -6.32 -30.27
N PRO A 288 -14.42 -6.39 -31.06
CA PRO A 288 -14.47 -7.22 -32.27
C PRO A 288 -13.31 -6.90 -33.23
N ALA A 289 -12.69 -7.92 -33.82
CA ALA A 289 -11.49 -7.75 -34.66
C ALA A 289 -11.68 -6.75 -35.81
N ASN A 290 -12.85 -6.74 -36.45
CA ASN A 290 -13.21 -5.81 -37.53
C ASN A 290 -13.49 -4.38 -37.04
N MET A 291 -13.47 -4.11 -35.73
CA MET A 291 -13.66 -2.81 -35.11
C MET A 291 -12.39 -2.27 -34.43
N ARG A 292 -11.29 -3.04 -34.43
CA ARG A 292 -10.00 -2.64 -33.80
C ARG A 292 -9.29 -1.46 -34.49
N HIS A 293 -9.81 -1.00 -35.63
CA HIS A 293 -9.34 0.19 -36.33
C HIS A 293 -9.97 1.49 -35.77
N LEU A 294 -11.04 1.37 -34.96
CA LEU A 294 -11.74 2.52 -34.39
C LEU A 294 -10.92 3.16 -33.25
N PRO A 295 -11.07 4.47 -33.01
CA PRO A 295 -10.41 5.15 -31.89
C PRO A 295 -10.97 4.74 -30.53
N VAL A 296 -10.08 4.71 -29.53
CA VAL A 296 -10.40 4.37 -28.14
C VAL A 296 -9.93 5.48 -27.21
N TYR A 297 -10.76 5.85 -26.24
CA TYR A 297 -10.46 6.88 -25.26
C TYR A 297 -10.75 6.35 -23.85
N ILE A 298 -9.79 6.39 -22.93
CA ILE A 298 -10.10 6.21 -21.50
C ILE A 298 -10.59 7.56 -20.99
N THR A 299 -11.89 7.67 -20.76
CA THR A 299 -12.60 8.92 -20.48
C THR A 299 -12.70 9.25 -19.00
N GLU A 300 -12.33 8.30 -18.14
CA GLU A 300 -12.29 8.48 -16.69
C GLU A 300 -11.29 7.52 -16.04
N SER A 301 -10.43 8.05 -15.17
CA SER A 301 -9.51 7.27 -14.35
C SER A 301 -9.03 8.00 -13.10
N ASN A 302 -8.91 7.26 -11.98
CA ASN A 302 -8.29 7.68 -10.73
C ASN A 302 -7.95 6.46 -9.84
N GLN A 303 -7.53 6.73 -8.60
CA GLN A 303 -7.18 5.73 -7.58
C GLN A 303 -8.38 5.12 -6.82
N ASN A 304 -9.60 5.41 -7.29
CA ASN A 304 -10.88 4.95 -6.71
C ASN A 304 -11.09 5.33 -5.23
N ASP A 305 -10.35 6.34 -4.78
CA ASP A 305 -10.44 7.02 -3.49
C ASP A 305 -10.18 8.52 -3.74
N THR A 306 -10.45 9.38 -2.75
CA THR A 306 -10.12 10.81 -2.83
C THR A 306 -8.66 10.98 -3.20
N TRP A 307 -8.33 11.94 -4.06
CA TRP A 307 -6.95 12.15 -4.49
C TRP A 307 -6.07 12.46 -3.28
N LEU A 308 -5.09 11.58 -3.03
CA LEU A 308 -4.11 11.81 -1.99
C LEU A 308 -3.27 13.01 -2.40
N ASN A 309 -3.30 14.10 -1.62
CA ASN A 309 -2.57 15.34 -1.92
C ASN A 309 -1.04 15.20 -1.74
N ARG A 310 -0.44 14.26 -2.46
CA ARG A 310 0.99 13.94 -2.46
C ARG A 310 1.38 13.48 -3.86
N ASN A 311 2.57 13.85 -4.31
CA ASN A 311 3.14 13.26 -5.51
C ASN A 311 3.67 11.86 -5.16
N ILE A 312 2.83 10.85 -5.38
CA ILE A 312 3.20 9.45 -5.18
C ILE A 312 3.69 8.79 -6.49
N GLY A 313 3.57 9.47 -7.63
CA GLY A 313 3.92 8.94 -8.95
C GLY A 313 2.86 8.00 -9.53
N TRP A 314 1.60 8.12 -9.10
CA TRP A 314 0.49 7.34 -9.65
C TRP A 314 0.15 7.84 -11.05
N VAL A 315 0.05 9.16 -11.24
CA VAL A 315 -0.30 9.79 -12.51
C VAL A 315 0.76 9.49 -13.57
N GLN A 316 2.03 9.65 -13.23
CA GLN A 316 3.16 9.26 -14.08
C GLN A 316 3.07 7.81 -14.56
N ARG A 317 2.78 6.87 -13.65
CA ARG A 317 2.70 5.43 -13.96
C ARG A 317 1.49 5.11 -14.83
N ALA A 318 0.34 5.70 -14.55
CA ALA A 318 -0.87 5.50 -15.34
C ALA A 318 -0.67 5.92 -16.80
N TYR A 319 -0.09 7.10 -17.05
CA TYR A 319 0.25 7.53 -18.41
C TYR A 319 1.35 6.67 -19.05
N GLY A 320 2.38 6.30 -18.29
CA GLY A 320 3.44 5.42 -18.78
C GLY A 320 2.94 4.03 -19.20
N GLU A 321 1.99 3.45 -18.46
CA GLU A 321 1.35 2.18 -18.80
C GLU A 321 0.56 2.26 -20.12
N ILE A 322 -0.18 3.35 -20.36
CA ILE A 322 -0.94 3.52 -21.61
C ILE A 322 -0.01 3.79 -22.80
N ASP A 323 1.05 4.57 -22.62
CA ASP A 323 2.08 4.76 -23.65
C ASP A 323 2.78 3.43 -23.98
N HIS A 324 3.13 2.66 -22.96
CA HIS A 324 3.70 1.32 -23.14
C HIS A 324 2.76 0.40 -23.93
N TRP A 325 1.46 0.37 -23.59
CA TRP A 325 0.46 -0.38 -24.33
C TRP A 325 0.39 0.04 -25.81
N ASN A 326 0.39 1.35 -26.09
CA ASN A 326 0.28 1.91 -27.43
C ASN A 326 1.48 1.62 -28.33
N LYS A 327 2.64 1.35 -27.74
CA LYS A 327 3.88 1.02 -28.45
C LYS A 327 4.02 -0.47 -28.78
N GLN A 328 3.18 -1.33 -28.19
CA GLN A 328 3.21 -2.75 -28.53
C GLN A 328 2.64 -3.00 -29.92
N ALA A 329 3.35 -3.81 -30.70
CA ALA A 329 2.92 -4.16 -32.04
C ALA A 329 1.57 -4.90 -32.02
N GLY A 330 0.63 -4.47 -32.87
CA GLY A 330 -0.68 -5.09 -32.99
C GLY A 330 -1.72 -4.65 -31.95
N ASN A 331 -1.33 -3.86 -30.95
CA ASN A 331 -2.29 -3.28 -30.01
C ASN A 331 -3.10 -2.17 -30.70
N GLN A 332 -4.41 -2.17 -30.45
CA GLN A 332 -5.25 -1.02 -30.78
C GLN A 332 -4.88 0.14 -29.85
N GLN A 333 -4.52 1.28 -30.44
CA GLN A 333 -4.02 2.42 -29.70
C GLN A 333 -5.14 3.17 -28.97
N ILE A 334 -4.85 3.56 -27.74
CA ILE A 334 -5.67 4.39 -26.86
C ILE A 334 -5.21 5.84 -27.02
N ARG A 335 -6.11 6.72 -27.45
CA ARG A 335 -5.76 8.11 -27.83
C ARG A 335 -5.70 9.07 -26.65
N ALA A 336 -6.39 8.76 -25.55
CA ALA A 336 -6.40 9.57 -24.35
C ALA A 336 -6.55 8.72 -23.07
N LEU A 337 -5.92 9.16 -22.00
CA LEU A 337 -6.19 8.78 -20.61
C LEU A 337 -6.61 10.04 -19.85
N ILE A 338 -7.85 10.09 -19.38
CA ILE A 338 -8.44 11.28 -18.77
C ILE A 338 -8.52 11.12 -17.25
N LEU A 339 -7.82 11.99 -16.50
CA LEU A 339 -7.84 12.01 -15.02
C LEU A 339 -9.16 12.59 -14.49
N TYR A 340 -9.76 11.92 -13.51
CA TYR A 340 -11.02 12.30 -12.89
C TYR A 340 -10.84 12.86 -11.47
N ARG A 341 -11.25 14.08 -11.14
CA ARG A 341 -11.67 15.19 -12.03
C ARG A 341 -11.09 16.50 -11.56
N TRP A 342 -11.00 17.51 -12.42
CA TRP A 342 -10.30 18.74 -12.04
C TRP A 342 -11.03 19.60 -11.00
N PRO A 343 -12.20 20.20 -11.30
CA PRO A 343 -12.83 21.16 -10.41
C PRO A 343 -13.38 20.51 -9.14
N LYS A 344 -13.48 21.30 -8.06
CA LYS A 344 -14.09 20.93 -6.76
C LYS A 344 -15.59 20.70 -6.84
N LEU A 345 -16.01 19.63 -7.52
CA LEU A 345 -17.42 19.28 -7.71
C LEU A 345 -17.83 18.00 -6.96
N ASP A 346 -16.89 17.10 -6.65
CA ASP A 346 -17.06 15.92 -5.78
C ASP A 346 -15.73 15.62 -5.07
N ARG A 347 -15.73 14.60 -4.19
CA ARG A 347 -14.56 14.18 -3.41
C ARG A 347 -13.33 13.73 -4.23
N TRP A 348 -13.46 13.54 -5.54
CA TRP A 348 -12.35 13.16 -6.43
C TRP A 348 -11.77 14.37 -7.19
N TYR A 349 -11.89 15.57 -6.64
CA TYR A 349 -11.33 16.78 -7.25
C TYR A 349 -9.79 16.82 -7.20
N ILE A 350 -9.16 17.44 -8.22
CA ILE A 350 -7.71 17.68 -8.31
C ILE A 350 -7.37 19.14 -8.00
N GLU A 351 -8.30 20.07 -8.21
CA GLU A 351 -8.10 21.50 -7.94
C GLU A 351 -7.71 21.75 -6.47
N GLY A 352 -6.48 22.25 -6.26
CA GLY A 352 -5.91 22.46 -4.92
C GLY A 352 -5.12 21.27 -4.37
N GLN A 353 -5.15 20.11 -5.04
CA GLN A 353 -4.32 18.95 -4.71
C GLN A 353 -2.92 19.08 -5.32
N GLN A 354 -2.09 19.97 -4.75
CA GLN A 354 -0.75 20.31 -5.26
C GLN A 354 0.15 19.09 -5.52
N GLY A 355 0.07 18.06 -4.68
CA GLY A 355 0.84 16.83 -4.89
C GLY A 355 0.46 16.09 -6.18
N VAL A 356 -0.84 16.03 -6.50
CA VAL A 356 -1.33 15.39 -7.73
C VAL A 356 -1.06 16.25 -8.95
N ILE A 357 -1.20 17.57 -8.82
CA ILE A 357 -0.84 18.52 -9.89
C ILE A 357 0.65 18.41 -10.22
N GLU A 358 1.52 18.27 -9.21
CA GLU A 358 2.95 18.06 -9.40
C GLU A 358 3.26 16.71 -10.06
N ASP A 359 2.59 15.63 -9.66
CA ASP A 359 2.68 14.32 -10.32
C ASP A 359 2.28 14.42 -11.81
N PHE A 360 1.20 15.15 -12.10
CA PHE A 360 0.76 15.40 -13.47
C PHE A 360 1.75 16.25 -14.27
N ARG A 361 2.33 17.31 -13.69
CA ARG A 361 3.40 18.10 -14.31
C ARG A 361 4.62 17.25 -14.65
N GLN A 362 4.99 16.32 -13.77
CA GLN A 362 6.09 15.39 -14.03
C GLN A 362 5.75 14.40 -15.14
N ALA A 363 4.53 13.86 -15.21
CA ALA A 363 4.08 13.06 -16.34
C ALA A 363 4.14 13.85 -17.66
N LEU A 364 3.75 15.13 -17.60
CA LEU A 364 3.84 16.12 -18.68
C LEU A 364 5.28 16.44 -19.10
N THR A 365 6.33 15.90 -18.48
CA THR A 365 7.72 16.02 -18.99
C THR A 365 8.05 15.00 -20.08
N PHE A 366 7.21 13.97 -20.25
CA PHE A 366 7.39 12.88 -21.22
C PHE A 366 6.61 13.11 -22.52
N ASP A 367 7.12 12.61 -23.65
CA ASP A 367 6.51 12.77 -24.99
C ASP A 367 5.51 11.65 -25.33
N TYR A 368 4.54 11.39 -24.45
CA TYR A 368 3.58 10.30 -24.66
C TYR A 368 2.53 10.65 -25.73
N LYS A 369 2.61 9.97 -26.87
CA LYS A 369 1.80 10.21 -28.07
C LYS A 369 1.20 8.93 -28.62
N TRP A 370 0.05 9.05 -29.28
CA TRP A 370 -0.52 7.98 -30.11
C TRP A 370 -0.20 8.24 -31.60
N GLY A 371 -0.32 7.23 -32.46
CA GLY A 371 -0.09 7.36 -33.91
C GLY A 371 1.36 7.23 -34.39
N SER A 372 2.33 7.09 -33.49
CA SER A 372 3.72 6.75 -33.84
C SER A 372 3.82 5.28 -34.28
N GLN A 373 3.82 5.03 -35.59
CA GLN A 373 4.13 3.70 -36.15
C GLN A 373 5.62 3.37 -35.97
N ALA A 374 5.91 2.11 -35.62
CA ALA A 374 7.25 1.55 -35.65
C ALA A 374 7.73 1.40 -37.11
N GLY A 375 8.66 2.23 -37.59
CA GLY A 375 9.34 1.98 -38.88
C GLY A 375 10.15 3.14 -39.51
N THR A 376 11.47 2.95 -39.54
CA THR A 376 12.47 3.42 -40.54
C THR A 376 12.63 4.92 -40.85
N GLY A 377 13.49 5.60 -40.08
CA GLY A 377 14.07 6.91 -40.41
C GLY A 377 15.19 7.25 -39.41
N THR A 378 16.39 7.57 -39.89
CA THR A 378 17.63 7.74 -39.12
C THR A 378 17.50 8.72 -37.95
N ALA A 379 17.88 8.23 -36.75
CA ALA A 379 17.79 8.92 -35.48
C ALA A 379 18.74 10.13 -35.36
N PRO A 380 18.30 11.27 -34.81
CA PRO A 380 19.20 12.23 -34.18
C PRO A 380 19.86 11.58 -32.95
N ALA A 381 21.13 11.93 -32.69
CA ALA A 381 22.04 11.27 -31.75
C ALA A 381 21.48 11.14 -30.30
N PRO A 382 21.85 10.06 -29.59
CA PRO A 382 21.17 9.61 -28.38
C PRO A 382 21.60 10.41 -27.15
N ALA A 383 20.63 10.75 -26.28
CA ALA A 383 20.91 10.95 -24.87
C ALA A 383 21.56 9.66 -24.32
N PRO A 384 22.55 9.74 -23.39
CA PRO A 384 23.41 8.61 -23.04
C PRO A 384 22.56 7.40 -22.66
N ALA A 385 22.76 6.32 -23.41
CA ALA A 385 21.90 5.15 -23.37
C ALA A 385 21.81 4.58 -21.94
N PRO A 386 20.60 4.32 -21.40
CA PRO A 386 20.44 3.15 -20.56
C PRO A 386 20.89 1.98 -21.44
N VAL A 387 21.91 1.26 -21.00
CA VAL A 387 22.51 0.12 -21.71
C VAL A 387 21.36 -0.79 -22.13
N THR A 388 20.93 -0.69 -23.39
CA THR A 388 19.77 -1.44 -23.88
C THR A 388 20.26 -2.87 -23.98
N PRO A 389 19.70 -3.78 -23.20
CA PRO A 389 20.15 -5.16 -23.26
C PRO A 389 19.65 -5.70 -24.64
N PRO A 390 20.43 -6.54 -25.34
CA PRO A 390 20.21 -6.86 -26.76
C PRO A 390 18.81 -7.40 -27.05
N ALA A 391 18.31 -7.16 -28.27
CA ALA A 391 16.95 -7.47 -28.75
C ALA A 391 16.48 -8.93 -28.60
N ASN A 392 17.34 -9.83 -28.13
CA ASN A 392 17.02 -11.18 -27.68
C ASN A 392 17.67 -11.41 -26.31
N LEU A 393 17.01 -10.98 -25.23
CA LEU A 393 17.53 -11.22 -23.89
C LEU A 393 17.51 -12.69 -23.54
N THR A 394 18.68 -13.24 -23.30
CA THR A 394 18.83 -14.54 -22.67
C THR A 394 18.94 -14.29 -21.19
N TYR A 395 17.90 -14.65 -20.43
CA TYR A 395 17.85 -14.55 -18.98
C TYR A 395 18.56 -15.77 -18.38
N GLY A 396 19.89 -15.75 -18.34
CA GLY A 396 20.70 -16.85 -17.84
C GLY A 396 21.25 -16.57 -16.45
N ILE A 397 21.00 -17.45 -15.48
CA ILE A 397 21.63 -17.41 -14.16
C ILE A 397 22.17 -18.79 -13.82
N GLU A 398 23.40 -18.84 -13.34
CA GLU A 398 23.98 -20.01 -12.69
C GLU A 398 24.08 -19.72 -11.20
N TRP A 399 23.33 -20.48 -10.40
CA TRP A 399 23.35 -20.36 -8.94
C TRP A 399 24.62 -21.00 -8.38
N GLY A 400 25.37 -20.24 -7.60
CA GLY A 400 26.49 -20.73 -6.82
C GLY A 400 26.03 -21.21 -5.45
N GLN A 401 26.86 -21.01 -4.42
CA GLN A 401 26.50 -21.40 -3.07
C GLN A 401 25.41 -20.48 -2.49
N VAL A 402 24.36 -21.07 -1.93
CA VAL A 402 23.35 -20.38 -1.12
C VAL A 402 23.44 -20.90 0.30
N ARG A 403 23.67 -20.02 1.28
CA ARG A 403 23.79 -20.35 2.71
C ARG A 403 22.66 -19.69 3.47
N LEU A 404 21.78 -20.51 4.02
CA LEU A 404 20.73 -20.09 4.95
C LEU A 404 21.26 -20.09 6.39
N PRO A 405 20.73 -19.24 7.29
CA PRO A 405 21.00 -19.34 8.72
C PRO A 405 20.62 -20.71 9.28
N GLN A 406 21.36 -21.18 10.28
CA GLN A 406 21.12 -22.48 10.91
C GLN A 406 19.83 -22.52 11.74
N THR A 407 19.43 -21.37 12.30
CA THR A 407 18.22 -21.23 13.12
C THR A 407 17.36 -20.12 12.54
N ILE A 408 16.12 -20.46 12.19
CA ILE A 408 15.20 -19.55 11.52
C ILE A 408 13.89 -19.58 12.31
N GLN A 409 13.42 -18.44 12.82
CA GLN A 409 12.19 -18.32 13.58
C GLN A 409 11.01 -17.92 12.66
N PRO A 410 9.78 -18.29 13.02
CA PRO A 410 8.59 -17.75 12.36
C PRO A 410 8.52 -16.23 12.55
N GLY A 411 7.95 -15.51 11.57
CA GLY A 411 7.67 -14.08 11.74
C GLY A 411 8.86 -13.13 11.54
N GLN A 412 10.07 -13.63 11.27
CA GLN A 412 11.26 -12.79 11.10
C GLN A 412 11.68 -12.58 9.63
N GLU A 413 12.56 -11.62 9.40
CA GLU A 413 13.34 -11.50 8.16
C GLU A 413 14.73 -12.09 8.39
N ILE A 414 15.18 -12.95 7.47
CA ILE A 414 16.51 -13.57 7.52
C ILE A 414 17.39 -13.06 6.38
N ALA A 415 18.69 -12.99 6.65
CA ALA A 415 19.72 -12.76 5.64
C ALA A 415 20.28 -14.12 5.16
N ALA A 416 20.12 -14.42 3.88
CA ALA A 416 20.67 -15.59 3.22
C ALA A 416 21.84 -15.18 2.32
N SER A 417 23.03 -15.75 2.51
CA SER A 417 24.16 -15.44 1.64
C SER A 417 23.98 -16.16 0.31
N VAL A 418 23.85 -15.41 -0.78
CA VAL A 418 23.55 -15.92 -2.13
C VAL A 418 24.70 -15.58 -3.06
N THR A 419 25.30 -16.60 -3.67
CA THR A 419 26.22 -16.46 -4.79
C THR A 419 25.49 -16.80 -6.09
N LEU A 420 25.59 -15.94 -7.10
CA LEU A 420 25.08 -16.21 -8.45
C LEU A 420 26.02 -15.67 -9.51
N LYS A 421 26.00 -16.29 -10.69
CA LYS A 421 26.76 -15.87 -11.87
C LYS A 421 25.80 -15.50 -12.99
N ASN A 422 26.01 -14.33 -13.56
CA ASN A 422 25.27 -13.88 -14.72
C ASN A 422 25.68 -14.70 -15.95
N ARG A 423 24.76 -15.53 -16.45
CA ARG A 423 24.91 -16.33 -17.69
C ARG A 423 24.03 -15.81 -18.82
N GLY A 424 23.36 -14.69 -18.59
CA GLY A 424 22.61 -14.01 -19.63
C GLY A 424 23.53 -13.31 -20.60
N ASN A 425 22.93 -12.56 -21.52
CA ASN A 425 23.67 -11.76 -22.50
C ASN A 425 23.56 -10.25 -22.25
N PHE A 426 23.22 -9.85 -21.03
CA PHE A 426 23.15 -8.47 -20.61
C PHE A 426 23.61 -8.26 -19.16
N VAL A 427 23.99 -7.03 -18.83
CA VAL A 427 24.39 -6.64 -17.47
C VAL A 427 23.16 -6.65 -16.55
N LEU A 428 23.27 -7.26 -15.37
CA LEU A 428 22.23 -7.17 -14.35
C LEU A 428 22.40 -5.84 -13.61
N ALA A 429 21.61 -4.83 -13.97
CA ALA A 429 21.72 -3.50 -13.36
C ALA A 429 21.21 -3.50 -11.91
N ARG A 430 21.99 -2.96 -10.97
CA ARG A 430 21.57 -2.76 -9.57
C ARG A 430 20.52 -1.65 -9.45
N GLY A 431 20.65 -0.58 -10.23
CA GLY A 431 19.82 0.63 -10.15
C GLY A 431 19.31 1.09 -11.53
N GLY A 432 18.68 2.27 -11.57
CA GLY A 432 18.11 2.84 -12.81
C GLY A 432 16.62 2.56 -12.97
N SER A 433 16.11 2.71 -14.20
CA SER A 433 14.68 2.55 -14.53
C SER A 433 14.21 1.09 -14.53
N ASN A 434 15.08 0.14 -14.88
CA ASN A 434 14.79 -1.30 -14.93
C ASN A 434 15.82 -2.14 -14.13
N PRO A 435 15.94 -1.96 -12.80
CA PRO A 435 16.90 -2.72 -12.01
C PRO A 435 16.56 -4.22 -11.97
N VAL A 436 17.58 -5.06 -11.85
CA VAL A 436 17.43 -6.48 -11.54
C VAL A 436 17.53 -6.66 -10.03
N ARG A 437 16.50 -7.29 -9.44
CA ARG A 437 16.44 -7.56 -7.99
C ARG A 437 16.27 -9.05 -7.75
N LEU A 438 16.78 -9.52 -6.64
CA LEU A 438 16.50 -10.87 -6.15
C LEU A 438 15.16 -10.85 -5.40
N GLY A 439 14.25 -11.72 -5.82
CA GLY A 439 13.01 -12.00 -5.13
C GLY A 439 12.96 -13.45 -4.65
N PHE A 440 11.97 -13.74 -3.82
CA PHE A 440 11.72 -15.08 -3.32
C PHE A 440 10.24 -15.43 -3.37
N LYS A 441 9.95 -16.73 -3.43
CA LYS A 441 8.63 -17.33 -3.27
C LYS A 441 8.78 -18.47 -2.26
N LEU A 442 7.84 -18.58 -1.33
CA LEU A 442 7.76 -19.71 -0.42
C LEU A 442 6.61 -20.60 -0.84
N TYR A 443 6.83 -21.91 -0.85
CA TYR A 443 5.79 -22.89 -1.13
C TYR A 443 5.63 -23.83 0.06
N ASP A 444 4.40 -24.09 0.44
CA ASP A 444 4.01 -25.16 1.37
C ASP A 444 3.33 -26.25 0.54
N ALA A 445 3.98 -27.41 0.41
CA ALA A 445 3.54 -28.52 -0.45
C ALA A 445 3.07 -28.06 -1.85
N ASP A 446 3.94 -27.33 -2.55
CA ASP A 446 3.72 -26.73 -3.88
C ASP A 446 2.65 -25.63 -3.98
N ARG A 447 1.99 -25.25 -2.89
CA ARG A 447 1.12 -24.05 -2.83
C ARG A 447 1.92 -22.83 -2.41
N LEU A 448 1.81 -21.75 -3.18
CA LEU A 448 2.47 -20.48 -2.87
C LEU A 448 1.95 -19.93 -1.52
N VAL A 449 2.85 -19.69 -0.59
CA VAL A 449 2.59 -19.00 0.67
C VAL A 449 2.55 -17.50 0.36
N VAL A 450 1.39 -16.90 0.57
CA VAL A 450 1.19 -15.45 0.38
C VAL A 450 1.64 -14.73 1.65
N LEU A 451 2.72 -13.96 1.54
CA LEU A 451 3.17 -13.04 2.58
C LEU A 451 2.56 -11.66 2.33
N ASP A 452 2.33 -10.91 3.41
CA ASP A 452 1.88 -9.50 3.30
C ASP A 452 2.94 -8.63 2.60
N ALA A 453 2.53 -7.44 2.14
CA ALA A 453 3.35 -6.56 1.31
C ALA A 453 4.63 -6.07 2.01
N VAL A 454 4.61 -5.93 3.34
CA VAL A 454 5.78 -5.49 4.14
C VAL A 454 6.83 -6.61 4.19
N ARG A 455 6.39 -7.87 4.14
CA ARG A 455 7.25 -9.05 4.25
C ARG A 455 7.64 -9.63 2.90
N ASN A 456 7.02 -9.21 1.80
CA ASN A 456 7.38 -9.60 0.44
C ASN A 456 8.57 -8.78 -0.11
N VAL A 457 9.68 -8.78 0.64
CA VAL A 457 10.88 -7.95 0.37
C VAL A 457 11.60 -8.35 -0.93
N ARG A 458 12.36 -7.40 -1.50
CA ARG A 458 13.21 -7.59 -2.68
C ARG A 458 14.61 -7.09 -2.35
N THR A 459 15.62 -7.88 -2.67
CA THR A 459 17.03 -7.50 -2.43
C THR A 459 17.65 -6.94 -3.69
N TYR A 460 18.26 -5.76 -3.59
CA TYR A 460 19.08 -5.20 -4.66
C TYR A 460 20.38 -5.99 -4.81
N LEU A 461 20.85 -6.13 -6.05
CA LEU A 461 22.22 -6.58 -6.28
C LEU A 461 23.19 -5.56 -5.65
N PRO A 462 24.36 -5.99 -5.12
CA PRO A 462 25.30 -5.09 -4.44
C PRO A 462 25.99 -4.12 -5.42
N LYS A 463 26.02 -4.48 -6.71
CA LYS A 463 26.54 -3.70 -7.83
C LYS A 463 25.92 -4.19 -9.13
N ASP A 464 26.14 -3.47 -10.21
CA ASP A 464 25.88 -4.00 -11.55
C ASP A 464 26.73 -5.26 -11.78
N VAL A 465 26.13 -6.31 -12.35
CA VAL A 465 26.80 -7.61 -12.54
C VAL A 465 26.95 -7.87 -14.04
N ALA A 466 28.18 -7.77 -14.54
CA ALA A 466 28.49 -7.96 -15.95
C ALA A 466 28.20 -9.40 -16.42
N VAL A 467 28.08 -9.59 -17.74
CA VAL A 467 27.91 -10.92 -18.34
C VAL A 467 29.12 -11.80 -17.99
N GLY A 468 28.86 -12.99 -17.45
CA GLY A 468 29.89 -13.91 -16.97
C GLY A 468 30.45 -13.58 -15.59
N GLU A 469 30.05 -12.47 -14.96
CA GLU A 469 30.48 -12.09 -13.61
C GLU A 469 29.72 -12.86 -12.54
N THR A 470 30.42 -13.20 -11.45
CA THR A 470 29.85 -13.82 -10.25
C THR A 470 29.77 -12.79 -9.13
N VAL A 471 28.65 -12.76 -8.43
CA VAL A 471 28.41 -11.87 -7.29
C VAL A 471 27.93 -12.68 -6.09
N THR A 472 28.35 -12.26 -4.89
CA THR A 472 27.86 -12.79 -3.61
C THR A 472 27.31 -11.64 -2.78
N PHE A 473 26.13 -11.81 -2.21
CA PHE A 473 25.48 -10.82 -1.35
C PHE A 473 24.47 -11.45 -0.42
N ASP A 474 24.08 -10.71 0.62
CA ASP A 474 23.08 -11.17 1.58
C ASP A 474 21.67 -10.79 1.10
N ALA A 475 20.86 -11.80 0.84
CA ALA A 475 19.49 -11.72 0.41
C ALA A 475 18.54 -11.69 1.61
N ALA A 476 17.65 -10.69 1.63
CA ALA A 476 16.56 -10.60 2.60
C ALA A 476 15.41 -11.54 2.21
N ILE A 477 15.00 -12.40 3.15
CA ILE A 477 13.91 -13.35 2.98
C ILE A 477 13.03 -13.27 4.22
N ALA A 478 11.76 -12.94 4.08
CA ALA A 478 10.84 -13.04 5.21
C ALA A 478 10.30 -14.47 5.36
N THR A 479 10.18 -14.93 6.59
CA THR A 479 9.67 -16.27 6.94
C THR A 479 8.17 -16.22 7.21
N PRO A 480 7.39 -17.30 7.06
CA PRO A 480 5.99 -17.30 7.47
C PRO A 480 5.86 -17.09 8.99
N THR A 481 4.73 -16.55 9.46
CA THR A 481 4.44 -16.45 10.91
C THR A 481 4.18 -17.81 11.56
N THR A 482 3.95 -18.83 10.75
CA THR A 482 3.75 -20.22 11.20
C THR A 482 5.04 -21.03 11.03
N PRO A 483 5.42 -21.85 12.03
CA PRO A 483 6.53 -22.78 11.88
C PRO A 483 6.18 -23.86 10.85
N GLY A 484 7.18 -24.33 10.11
CA GLY A 484 6.96 -25.30 9.03
C GLY A 484 8.19 -25.55 8.16
N THR A 485 8.11 -26.61 7.37
CA THR A 485 9.05 -26.88 6.29
C THR A 485 8.48 -26.31 5.00
N PHE A 486 9.20 -25.36 4.40
CA PHE A 486 8.79 -24.69 3.17
C PHE A 486 9.79 -24.98 2.05
N THR A 487 9.34 -24.94 0.80
CA THR A 487 10.25 -24.81 -0.35
C THR A 487 10.49 -23.33 -0.59
N LEU A 488 11.72 -22.88 -0.36
CA LEU A 488 12.17 -21.55 -0.75
C LEU A 488 12.60 -21.61 -2.21
N GLN A 489 11.96 -20.79 -3.04
CA GLN A 489 12.39 -20.50 -4.39
C GLN A 489 12.97 -19.08 -4.46
N LEU A 490 14.23 -18.96 -4.88
CA LEU A 490 14.86 -17.69 -5.21
C LEU A 490 14.88 -17.51 -6.72
N ASP A 491 14.56 -16.29 -7.18
CA ASP A 491 14.62 -15.95 -8.60
C ASP A 491 14.97 -14.47 -8.78
N LEU A 492 15.63 -14.14 -9.89
CA LEU A 492 15.86 -12.76 -10.26
C LEU A 492 14.63 -12.21 -10.97
N MET A 493 14.33 -10.94 -10.69
CA MET A 493 13.29 -10.17 -11.33
C MET A 493 13.94 -9.00 -12.05
N HIS A 494 13.71 -8.92 -13.36
CA HIS A 494 13.99 -7.71 -14.13
C HIS A 494 12.80 -6.77 -13.93
N PHE A 495 13.00 -5.71 -13.15
CA PHE A 495 11.95 -4.77 -12.77
C PHE A 495 11.27 -4.19 -14.03
N MET A 496 9.92 -4.19 -14.01
CA MET A 496 9.03 -3.84 -15.12
C MET A 496 8.99 -4.79 -16.33
N GLU A 497 9.79 -5.86 -16.34
CA GLU A 497 9.88 -6.77 -17.49
C GLU A 497 9.34 -8.18 -17.16
N THR A 498 9.96 -8.91 -16.23
CA THR A 498 9.66 -10.35 -16.00
C THR A 498 10.46 -10.93 -14.83
N TRP A 499 10.04 -12.10 -14.33
CA TRP A 499 10.95 -13.00 -13.62
C TRP A 499 11.86 -13.73 -14.62
N PHE A 500 13.08 -14.05 -14.22
CA PHE A 500 14.03 -14.78 -15.05
C PHE A 500 13.51 -16.21 -15.32
N GLY A 501 12.85 -16.83 -14.33
CA GLY A 501 12.19 -18.13 -14.47
C GLY A 501 11.15 -18.17 -15.59
N ASP A 502 10.35 -17.11 -15.74
CA ASP A 502 9.32 -16.99 -16.77
C ASP A 502 9.92 -16.87 -18.19
N LYS A 503 11.23 -16.58 -18.28
CA LYS A 503 12.01 -16.54 -19.53
C LYS A 503 12.95 -17.74 -19.70
N GLY A 504 12.73 -18.79 -18.91
CA GLY A 504 13.42 -20.08 -19.06
C GLY A 504 14.68 -20.25 -18.19
N ALA A 505 15.04 -19.28 -17.35
CA ALA A 505 16.05 -19.48 -16.32
C ALA A 505 15.57 -20.51 -15.29
N GLN A 506 16.48 -21.28 -14.69
CA GLN A 506 16.09 -22.15 -13.58
C GLN A 506 16.19 -21.38 -12.26
N PRO A 507 15.09 -21.16 -11.52
CA PRO A 507 15.16 -20.55 -10.20
C PRO A 507 15.82 -21.51 -9.21
N TYR A 508 16.48 -20.97 -8.19
CA TYR A 508 17.06 -21.80 -7.13
C TYR A 508 15.96 -22.26 -6.19
N ARG A 509 15.92 -23.56 -5.89
CA ARG A 509 14.97 -24.13 -4.94
C ARG A 509 15.72 -24.86 -3.83
N THR A 510 15.34 -24.60 -2.59
CA THR A 510 15.85 -25.34 -1.43
C THR A 510 14.77 -25.49 -0.36
N THR A 511 15.00 -26.38 0.59
CA THR A 511 14.13 -26.52 1.76
C THR A 511 14.51 -25.46 2.79
N LEU A 512 13.50 -24.74 3.29
CA LEU A 512 13.60 -23.74 4.34
C LEU A 512 12.83 -24.26 5.56
N GLN A 513 13.56 -24.58 6.63
CA GLN A 513 12.96 -24.93 7.91
C GLN A 513 12.75 -23.67 8.73
N VAL A 514 11.52 -23.40 9.16
CA VAL A 514 11.15 -22.23 9.95
C VAL A 514 10.56 -22.73 11.28
N GLY A 515 11.17 -22.33 12.39
CA GLY A 515 10.91 -22.86 13.72
C GLY A 515 11.41 -24.29 13.91
N ALA A 516 11.34 -24.80 15.14
CA ALA A 516 11.58 -26.21 15.42
C ALA A 516 10.38 -27.02 14.93
N VAL A 517 10.47 -27.58 13.73
CA VAL A 517 9.56 -28.62 13.27
C VAL A 517 10.21 -29.95 13.64
N ALA A 518 9.55 -30.72 14.51
CA ALA A 518 9.93 -32.10 14.73
C ALA A 518 9.97 -32.81 13.36
N ALA A 519 11.10 -33.45 13.03
CA ALA A 519 11.32 -34.13 11.75
C ALA A 519 10.11 -35.00 11.36
N PRO A 520 9.77 -35.16 10.07
CA PRO A 520 8.64 -35.99 9.68
C PRO A 520 8.95 -37.44 10.07
N PRO A 521 8.20 -38.08 10.99
CA PRO A 521 8.45 -39.46 11.31
C PRO A 521 7.63 -40.32 10.35
N THR A 522 8.35 -41.22 9.71
CA THR A 522 7.84 -42.47 9.16
C THR A 522 7.18 -43.29 10.27
N GLY A 523 5.85 -43.33 10.37
CA GLY A 523 5.17 -44.20 11.33
C GLY A 523 3.68 -43.90 11.48
N ASP A 524 2.85 -44.93 11.43
CA ASP A 524 1.42 -44.92 11.11
C ASP A 524 0.46 -44.66 12.31
N ASP A 525 0.90 -44.06 13.44
CA ASP A 525 0.08 -44.11 14.68
C ASP A 525 -0.06 -42.85 15.57
N ASP A 526 0.60 -41.70 15.31
CA ASP A 526 0.41 -40.50 16.17
C ASP A 526 -0.18 -39.28 15.43
N VAL A 527 -1.38 -38.88 15.86
CA VAL A 527 -2.09 -37.68 15.38
C VAL A 527 -1.25 -36.44 15.72
N GLN A 528 -0.74 -35.76 14.68
CA GLN A 528 0.04 -34.55 14.85
C GLN A 528 -0.87 -33.37 15.21
N ILE A 529 -0.68 -32.79 16.39
CA ILE A 529 -1.45 -31.65 16.90
C ILE A 529 -0.50 -30.46 17.06
N VAL A 530 -0.79 -29.36 16.36
CA VAL A 530 -0.08 -28.10 16.50
C VAL A 530 -0.70 -27.32 17.65
N ASN A 531 0.01 -27.21 18.77
CA ASN A 531 -0.48 -26.44 19.92
C ASN A 531 -0.19 -24.95 19.74
N ILE A 532 -1.26 -24.16 19.64
CA ILE A 532 -1.18 -22.69 19.51
C ILE A 532 -1.99 -21.98 20.60
N VAL A 533 -2.30 -22.67 21.71
CA VAL A 533 -3.11 -22.14 22.81
C VAL A 533 -2.57 -20.79 23.32
N ASP A 534 -1.26 -20.67 23.51
CA ASP A 534 -0.61 -19.45 24.04
C ASP A 534 -0.56 -18.29 23.03
N GLN A 535 -0.94 -18.56 21.76
CA GLN A 535 -0.97 -17.57 20.68
C GLN A 535 -2.40 -17.07 20.42
N MET A 536 -3.42 -17.68 21.02
CA MET A 536 -4.81 -17.34 20.76
C MET A 536 -5.26 -16.12 21.58
N PRO A 537 -5.95 -15.14 20.97
CA PRO A 537 -6.55 -14.04 21.71
C PRO A 537 -7.57 -14.53 22.76
N THR A 538 -7.50 -13.95 23.95
CA THR A 538 -8.46 -14.18 25.05
C THR A 538 -9.11 -12.87 25.46
N GLY A 539 -10.40 -12.92 25.79
CA GLY A 539 -11.19 -11.78 26.23
C GLY A 539 -11.10 -11.53 27.74
N SER A 540 -11.89 -10.55 28.22
CA SER A 540 -12.03 -10.24 29.65
C SER A 540 -12.82 -11.29 30.43
N VAL A 541 -13.60 -12.13 29.74
CA VAL A 541 -14.29 -13.29 30.31
C VAL A 541 -13.27 -14.43 30.41
N ALA A 542 -13.18 -15.12 31.55
CA ALA A 542 -12.27 -16.26 31.71
C ALA A 542 -12.92 -17.58 31.25
N TYR A 543 -12.11 -18.50 30.72
CA TYR A 543 -12.56 -19.88 30.51
C TYR A 543 -12.91 -20.51 31.86
N GLN A 544 -13.96 -21.32 31.86
CA GLN A 544 -14.38 -22.06 33.04
C GLN A 544 -13.63 -23.40 33.12
N PRO A 545 -13.27 -23.88 34.31
CA PRO A 545 -12.60 -25.17 34.45
C PRO A 545 -13.53 -26.32 34.04
N ARG A 546 -12.99 -27.25 33.24
CA ARG A 546 -13.65 -28.46 32.75
C ARG A 546 -13.07 -29.69 33.45
N ASP A 547 -13.94 -30.51 34.04
CA ASP A 547 -13.56 -31.81 34.60
C ASP A 547 -13.49 -32.86 33.48
N LEU A 548 -12.27 -33.25 33.13
CA LEU A 548 -12.00 -34.23 32.06
C LEU A 548 -12.64 -35.60 32.30
N LYS A 549 -13.00 -35.96 33.55
CA LYS A 549 -13.71 -37.21 33.85
C LYS A 549 -15.18 -37.19 33.41
N LYS A 550 -15.73 -36.00 33.11
CA LYS A 550 -17.12 -35.81 32.68
C LYS A 550 -17.28 -35.74 31.16
N ILE A 551 -16.19 -35.88 30.40
CA ILE A 551 -16.25 -35.88 28.93
C ILE A 551 -17.08 -37.08 28.45
N LYS A 552 -18.10 -36.78 27.66
CA LYS A 552 -18.98 -37.77 27.02
C LYS A 552 -19.00 -37.65 25.50
N HIS A 553 -18.66 -36.47 24.97
CA HIS A 553 -18.92 -36.13 23.57
C HIS A 553 -17.69 -35.56 22.86
N LEU A 554 -17.55 -35.91 21.58
CA LEU A 554 -16.67 -35.25 20.62
C LEU A 554 -17.57 -34.44 19.68
N VAL A 555 -17.64 -33.13 19.93
CA VAL A 555 -18.64 -32.23 19.35
C VAL A 555 -18.07 -31.61 18.07
N ILE A 556 -18.63 -31.99 16.94
CA ILE A 556 -18.21 -31.54 15.61
C ILE A 556 -18.89 -30.22 15.28
N ASN A 557 -18.07 -29.23 14.93
CA ASN A 557 -18.45 -27.87 14.56
C ASN A 557 -17.88 -27.52 13.17
N HIS A 558 -18.39 -26.44 12.57
CA HIS A 558 -17.74 -25.77 11.45
C HIS A 558 -17.58 -24.27 11.71
N THR A 559 -16.74 -23.58 10.94
CA THR A 559 -16.58 -22.12 11.07
C THR A 559 -17.68 -21.32 10.36
N ALA A 560 -18.45 -21.95 9.47
CA ALA A 560 -19.48 -21.33 8.62
C ALA A 560 -18.97 -20.19 7.72
N VAL A 561 -17.65 -20.04 7.62
CA VAL A 561 -16.93 -19.07 6.79
C VAL A 561 -15.90 -19.82 5.93
N ARG A 562 -15.25 -19.12 4.99
CA ARG A 562 -14.22 -19.73 4.12
C ARG A 562 -13.09 -20.39 4.94
N PRO A 563 -12.49 -21.49 4.47
CA PRO A 563 -11.55 -22.29 5.26
C PRO A 563 -10.22 -21.60 5.64
N ASN A 564 -9.84 -20.52 4.96
CA ASN A 564 -8.57 -19.80 5.17
C ASN A 564 -8.70 -18.55 6.06
N VAL A 565 -9.71 -18.48 6.93
CA VAL A 565 -9.85 -17.36 7.88
C VAL A 565 -8.87 -17.53 9.04
N ASP A 566 -8.21 -16.44 9.43
CA ASP A 566 -7.30 -16.41 10.59
C ASP A 566 -8.02 -16.82 11.88
N LEU A 567 -7.41 -17.74 12.64
CA LEU A 567 -7.95 -18.24 13.90
C LEU A 567 -8.03 -17.13 14.96
N ALA A 568 -7.12 -16.14 14.93
CA ALA A 568 -7.19 -14.97 15.81
C ALA A 568 -8.44 -14.13 15.53
N LEU A 569 -8.86 -14.01 14.26
CA LEU A 569 -10.08 -13.31 13.88
C LEU A 569 -11.33 -14.05 14.37
N ILE A 570 -11.33 -15.39 14.32
CA ILE A 570 -12.42 -16.21 14.85
C ILE A 570 -12.50 -16.07 16.38
N ALA A 571 -11.36 -16.06 17.08
CA ALA A 571 -11.29 -15.83 18.51
C ALA A 571 -11.85 -14.45 18.90
N ASN A 572 -11.43 -13.39 18.20
CA ASN A 572 -11.91 -12.02 18.44
C ASN A 572 -13.43 -11.88 18.19
N ALA A 573 -13.95 -12.53 17.15
CA ALA A 573 -15.39 -12.55 16.88
C ALA A 573 -16.18 -13.28 18.00
N HIS A 574 -15.61 -14.33 18.59
CA HIS A 574 -16.19 -15.00 19.75
C HIS A 574 -16.12 -14.13 21.02
N ILE A 575 -15.01 -13.43 21.24
CA ILE A 575 -14.85 -12.49 22.36
C ILE A 575 -15.90 -11.38 22.30
N GLN A 576 -16.14 -10.80 21.12
CA GLN A 576 -17.19 -9.79 20.91
C GLN A 576 -18.61 -10.33 21.21
N ARG A 577 -18.82 -11.64 21.09
CA ARG A 577 -20.08 -12.33 21.44
C ARG A 577 -20.15 -12.75 22.91
N GLY A 578 -19.17 -12.34 23.73
CA GLY A 578 -19.12 -12.59 25.17
C GLY A 578 -18.51 -13.93 25.56
N TYR A 579 -17.73 -14.57 24.68
CA TYR A 579 -16.93 -15.76 25.02
C TYR A 579 -15.55 -15.37 25.56
N PRO A 580 -14.90 -16.26 26.33
CA PRO A 580 -13.56 -16.01 26.88
C PRO A 580 -12.44 -16.03 25.84
N GLY A 581 -12.72 -16.52 24.64
CA GLY A 581 -11.79 -16.70 23.53
C GLY A 581 -12.48 -17.53 22.44
N ILE A 582 -11.72 -18.30 21.67
CA ILE A 582 -12.27 -19.22 20.68
C ILE A 582 -13.11 -20.33 21.33
N ALA A 583 -14.30 -20.62 20.78
CA ALA A 583 -15.24 -21.59 21.36
C ALA A 583 -14.87 -23.07 21.16
N TYR A 584 -13.75 -23.34 20.48
CA TYR A 584 -13.35 -24.69 20.06
C TYR A 584 -12.13 -25.15 20.87
N ASP A 585 -11.98 -26.45 21.05
CA ASP A 585 -10.80 -27.07 21.66
C ASP A 585 -9.74 -27.36 20.57
N PHE A 586 -10.22 -27.84 19.41
CA PHE A 586 -9.41 -28.08 18.23
C PHE A 586 -10.02 -27.45 16.97
N VAL A 587 -9.17 -27.00 16.05
CA VAL A 587 -9.56 -26.59 14.70
C VAL A 587 -8.80 -27.43 13.67
N VAL A 588 -9.51 -28.00 12.71
CA VAL A 588 -8.94 -28.73 11.58
C VAL A 588 -9.09 -27.88 10.33
N ASP A 589 -7.99 -27.52 9.68
CA ASP A 589 -8.04 -26.72 8.45
C ASP A 589 -8.40 -27.56 7.21
N ASP A 590 -8.56 -26.91 6.06
CA ASP A 590 -8.90 -27.56 4.77
C ASP A 590 -7.87 -28.60 4.29
N ARG A 591 -6.65 -28.56 4.84
CA ARG A 591 -5.55 -29.48 4.55
C ARG A 591 -5.47 -30.65 5.52
N GLY A 592 -6.29 -30.67 6.56
CA GLY A 592 -6.27 -31.70 7.61
C GLY A 592 -5.21 -31.46 8.69
N ARG A 593 -4.64 -30.26 8.80
CA ARG A 593 -3.78 -29.92 9.95
C ARG A 593 -4.67 -29.66 11.16
N ILE A 594 -4.26 -30.20 12.31
CA ILE A 594 -5.01 -30.09 13.56
C ILE A 594 -4.32 -29.09 14.47
N PHE A 595 -5.03 -28.04 14.84
CA PHE A 595 -4.58 -27.03 15.79
C PHE A 595 -5.30 -27.23 17.11
N GLN A 596 -4.56 -27.33 18.22
CA GLN A 596 -5.13 -27.16 19.55
C GLN A 596 -5.15 -25.67 19.88
N VAL A 597 -6.36 -25.15 20.11
CA VAL A 597 -6.60 -23.70 20.25
C VAL A 597 -7.12 -23.32 21.64
N ALA A 598 -7.50 -24.30 22.46
CA ALA A 598 -7.77 -24.13 23.89
C ALA A 598 -7.25 -25.35 24.70
N PRO A 599 -6.91 -25.17 26.00
CA PRO A 599 -6.64 -26.29 26.90
C PRO A 599 -7.88 -27.18 27.05
N LEU A 600 -7.71 -28.50 27.15
CA LEU A 600 -8.85 -29.42 27.30
C LEU A 600 -9.60 -29.25 28.63
N GLU A 601 -8.89 -28.75 29.64
CA GLU A 601 -9.38 -28.39 30.97
C GLU A 601 -10.15 -27.06 30.96
N SER A 602 -10.30 -26.40 29.81
CA SER A 602 -11.00 -25.13 29.66
C SER A 602 -12.30 -25.32 28.87
N ALA A 603 -13.42 -24.86 29.43
CA ALA A 603 -14.71 -24.81 28.78
C ALA A 603 -15.15 -23.35 28.63
N VAL A 604 -15.76 -23.02 27.49
CA VAL A 604 -16.41 -21.71 27.30
C VAL A 604 -17.67 -21.58 28.16
N ARG A 605 -18.39 -22.69 28.37
CA ARG A 605 -19.58 -22.78 29.25
C ARG A 605 -19.59 -24.15 29.94
N ALA A 606 -19.04 -24.27 31.17
CA ALA A 606 -18.92 -25.56 31.85
C ALA A 606 -20.27 -26.16 32.27
N ASP A 607 -21.33 -25.35 32.35
CA ASP A 607 -22.70 -25.75 32.63
C ASP A 607 -23.44 -26.37 31.43
N GLN A 608 -22.96 -26.12 30.21
CA GLN A 608 -23.59 -26.58 28.98
C GLN A 608 -22.99 -27.91 28.52
N GLU A 609 -23.82 -28.88 28.12
CA GLU A 609 -23.35 -30.22 27.77
C GLU A 609 -22.33 -30.24 26.61
N TRP A 610 -22.56 -29.43 25.57
CA TRP A 610 -21.68 -29.32 24.40
C TRP A 610 -20.29 -28.74 24.73
N SER A 611 -20.14 -27.98 25.83
CA SER A 611 -18.90 -27.30 26.19
C SER A 611 -18.28 -27.87 27.47
N GLY A 612 -19.04 -28.17 28.51
CA GLY A 612 -18.57 -28.76 29.76
C GLY A 612 -18.38 -30.28 29.73
N GLN A 613 -19.14 -31.01 28.91
CA GLN A 613 -19.03 -32.47 28.73
C GLN A 613 -18.57 -32.85 27.30
N GLY A 614 -18.29 -31.85 26.45
CA GLY A 614 -17.90 -32.03 25.05
C GLY A 614 -16.53 -31.43 24.76
N ILE A 615 -15.74 -32.15 23.94
CA ILE A 615 -14.53 -31.62 23.30
C ILE A 615 -14.92 -31.13 21.91
N ASN A 616 -14.78 -29.84 21.66
CA ASN A 616 -15.24 -29.16 20.46
C ASN A 616 -14.17 -29.20 19.36
N ILE A 617 -14.45 -29.95 18.31
CA ILE A 617 -13.59 -30.09 17.12
C ILE A 617 -14.26 -29.34 15.98
N CYS A 618 -13.64 -28.24 15.54
CA CYS A 618 -14.17 -27.41 14.47
C CYS A 618 -13.45 -27.65 13.15
N LEU A 619 -14.18 -27.88 12.07
CA LEU A 619 -13.63 -27.95 10.72
C LEU A 619 -13.78 -26.58 10.05
N ALA A 620 -12.67 -26.00 9.57
CA ALA A 620 -12.69 -24.74 8.85
C ALA A 620 -13.43 -24.90 7.50
N GLY A 621 -14.51 -24.15 7.31
CA GLY A 621 -15.35 -24.20 6.11
C GLY A 621 -16.84 -23.99 6.39
N ASN A 622 -17.63 -23.92 5.32
CA ASN A 622 -19.09 -23.95 5.33
C ASN A 622 -19.55 -25.22 4.59
N PHE A 623 -20.21 -26.13 5.32
CA PHE A 623 -20.59 -27.46 4.81
C PHE A 623 -22.10 -27.63 4.64
N GLU A 624 -22.83 -26.54 4.39
CA GLU A 624 -24.27 -26.59 4.10
C GLU A 624 -24.57 -27.26 2.73
N GLU A 625 -23.67 -27.13 1.77
CA GLU A 625 -23.88 -27.61 0.40
C GLU A 625 -22.88 -28.67 -0.04
N THR A 626 -21.63 -28.58 0.42
CA THR A 626 -20.55 -29.52 0.07
C THR A 626 -19.90 -30.09 1.33
N PRO A 627 -19.61 -31.40 1.39
CA PRO A 627 -18.89 -31.99 2.52
C PRO A 627 -17.44 -31.46 2.61
N PRO A 628 -16.78 -31.57 3.77
CA PRO A 628 -15.37 -31.22 3.92
C PRO A 628 -14.47 -32.06 3.00
N PRO A 629 -13.29 -31.56 2.59
CA PRO A 629 -12.31 -32.35 1.88
C PRO A 629 -11.91 -33.63 2.64
N ALA A 630 -11.56 -34.69 1.91
CA ALA A 630 -11.20 -35.98 2.49
C ALA A 630 -10.04 -35.89 3.50
N ALA A 631 -9.05 -35.02 3.28
CA ALA A 631 -7.96 -34.79 4.22
C ALA A 631 -8.46 -34.25 5.58
N GLN A 632 -9.42 -33.32 5.55
CA GLN A 632 -10.03 -32.73 6.74
C GLN A 632 -10.90 -33.76 7.48
N ILE A 633 -11.67 -34.58 6.76
CA ILE A 633 -12.45 -35.69 7.33
C ILE A 633 -11.52 -36.74 7.98
N ASN A 634 -10.44 -37.12 7.30
CA ASN A 634 -9.48 -38.10 7.80
C ASN A 634 -8.78 -37.59 9.07
N ALA A 635 -8.30 -36.35 9.06
CA ALA A 635 -7.65 -35.74 10.22
C ALA A 635 -8.60 -35.63 11.42
N ALA A 636 -9.81 -35.11 11.21
CA ALA A 636 -10.83 -35.04 12.26
C ALA A 636 -11.21 -36.44 12.79
N GLY A 637 -11.24 -37.46 11.93
CA GLY A 637 -11.51 -38.85 12.30
C GLY A 637 -10.40 -39.46 13.15
N LEU A 638 -9.13 -39.24 12.77
CA LEU A 638 -7.97 -39.71 13.52
C LEU A 638 -7.86 -39.00 14.88
N LEU A 639 -8.06 -37.68 14.92
CA LEU A 639 -8.15 -36.91 16.16
C LEU A 639 -9.25 -37.44 17.07
N SER A 640 -10.45 -37.67 16.50
CA SER A 640 -11.58 -38.21 17.25
C SER A 640 -11.29 -39.61 17.79
N ALA A 641 -10.54 -40.44 17.04
CA ALA A 641 -10.15 -41.77 17.50
C ALA A 641 -9.16 -41.71 18.66
N SER A 642 -8.17 -40.82 18.58
CA SER A 642 -7.19 -40.60 19.64
C SER A 642 -7.85 -40.09 20.92
N LEU A 643 -8.75 -39.10 20.80
CA LEU A 643 -9.53 -38.59 21.93
C LEU A 643 -10.48 -39.65 22.50
N ALA A 644 -11.15 -40.42 21.64
CA ALA A 644 -12.03 -41.50 22.08
C ALA A 644 -11.26 -42.57 22.88
N LYS A 645 -10.08 -42.96 22.41
CA LYS A 645 -9.18 -43.88 23.14
C LYS A 645 -8.75 -43.29 24.49
N ARG A 646 -8.37 -42.01 24.53
CA ARG A 646 -7.92 -41.31 25.75
C ARG A 646 -9.01 -41.23 26.81
N PHE A 647 -10.26 -41.00 26.42
CA PHE A 647 -11.38 -40.79 27.34
C PHE A 647 -12.30 -42.01 27.50
N GLY A 648 -11.93 -43.17 26.92
CA GLY A 648 -12.73 -44.40 27.01
C GLY A 648 -14.08 -44.31 26.29
N LEU A 649 -14.16 -43.51 25.23
CA LEU A 649 -15.37 -43.30 24.43
C LEU A 649 -15.42 -44.27 23.25
N THR A 650 -16.61 -44.44 22.68
CA THR A 650 -16.80 -45.18 21.42
C THR A 650 -17.16 -44.23 20.28
N ALA A 651 -17.23 -44.74 19.05
CA ALA A 651 -17.68 -43.94 17.90
C ALA A 651 -19.09 -43.33 18.06
N SER A 652 -19.91 -43.81 19.02
CA SER A 652 -21.20 -43.18 19.33
C SER A 652 -21.06 -41.78 19.92
N ALA A 653 -19.91 -41.46 20.54
CA ALA A 653 -19.63 -40.15 21.16
C ALA A 653 -19.35 -39.03 20.14
N VAL A 654 -19.17 -39.35 18.84
CA VAL A 654 -19.03 -38.35 17.78
C VAL A 654 -20.41 -37.84 17.38
N ILE A 655 -20.66 -36.57 17.66
CA ILE A 655 -21.94 -35.89 17.44
C ILE A 655 -21.71 -34.49 16.86
N GLY A 656 -22.61 -34.01 16.01
CA GLY A 656 -22.57 -32.62 15.54
C GLY A 656 -23.29 -31.70 16.51
N VAL A 657 -22.81 -30.46 16.68
CA VAL A 657 -23.42 -29.51 17.62
C VAL A 657 -24.90 -29.23 17.35
N GLY A 658 -25.35 -29.32 16.09
CA GLY A 658 -26.77 -29.22 15.70
C GLY A 658 -27.69 -30.27 16.32
N GLU A 659 -27.15 -31.42 16.77
CA GLU A 659 -27.91 -32.46 17.49
C GLU A 659 -28.20 -32.06 18.94
N MET A 660 -27.46 -31.08 19.47
CA MET A 660 -27.55 -30.64 20.86
C MET A 660 -28.29 -29.31 21.01
N LEU A 661 -28.14 -28.40 20.04
CA LEU A 661 -28.53 -27.00 20.21
C LEU A 661 -29.42 -26.44 19.09
N SER A 662 -29.92 -27.27 18.15
CA SER A 662 -30.67 -26.80 16.97
C SER A 662 -29.94 -25.68 16.20
N TYR A 663 -28.64 -25.86 15.96
CA TYR A 663 -27.79 -24.97 15.15
C TYR A 663 -27.46 -25.57 13.79
N ALA A 664 -27.16 -24.70 12.81
CA ALA A 664 -26.76 -25.10 11.46
C ALA A 664 -25.43 -25.87 11.41
N SER A 665 -24.51 -25.58 12.32
CA SER A 665 -23.21 -26.26 12.45
C SER A 665 -23.37 -27.74 12.82
N PRO A 666 -22.57 -28.68 12.24
CA PRO A 666 -21.44 -28.47 11.33
C PRO A 666 -21.81 -28.43 9.84
N GLY A 667 -23.07 -28.16 9.50
CA GLY A 667 -23.59 -28.01 8.14
C GLY A 667 -24.50 -29.17 7.74
N ARG A 668 -25.51 -28.90 6.90
CA ARG A 668 -26.49 -29.89 6.42
C ARG A 668 -25.87 -31.18 5.88
N THR A 669 -24.72 -31.12 5.19
CA THR A 669 -24.06 -32.32 4.62
C THR A 669 -23.50 -33.30 5.66
N PHE A 670 -23.43 -32.89 6.94
CA PHE A 670 -23.10 -33.79 8.04
C PHE A 670 -24.27 -34.71 8.42
N TYR A 671 -25.51 -34.29 8.13
CA TYR A 671 -26.75 -34.95 8.51
C TYR A 671 -27.47 -35.62 7.34
N GLU A 672 -27.32 -35.09 6.13
CA GLU A 672 -28.05 -35.52 4.93
C GLU A 672 -27.12 -36.08 3.84
N GLY A 673 -27.60 -37.07 3.06
CA GLY A 673 -26.84 -37.70 1.96
C GLY A 673 -25.85 -38.79 2.44
N PRO A 674 -24.78 -39.10 1.67
CA PRO A 674 -23.66 -39.91 2.16
C PRO A 674 -22.90 -39.11 3.24
N THR A 675 -23.44 -39.13 4.46
CA THR A 675 -23.00 -38.23 5.53
C THR A 675 -21.55 -38.48 5.92
N TRP A 676 -20.77 -37.41 5.97
CA TRP A 676 -19.39 -37.51 6.44
C TRP A 676 -19.30 -37.81 7.95
N LYS A 677 -20.41 -37.68 8.70
CA LYS A 677 -20.59 -38.24 10.05
C LYS A 677 -20.34 -39.75 10.10
N ASN A 678 -20.89 -40.50 9.15
CA ASN A 678 -20.69 -41.95 9.10
C ASN A 678 -19.23 -42.30 8.80
N THR A 679 -18.59 -41.54 7.92
CA THR A 679 -17.16 -41.70 7.59
C THR A 679 -16.28 -41.46 8.82
N LEU A 680 -16.54 -40.40 9.59
CA LEU A 680 -15.85 -40.15 10.86
C LEU A 680 -16.03 -41.30 11.85
N LYS A 681 -17.27 -41.77 12.06
CA LYS A 681 -17.55 -42.90 12.96
C LYS A 681 -16.87 -44.20 12.52
N GLN A 682 -16.77 -44.45 11.22
CA GLN A 682 -16.05 -45.60 10.68
C GLN A 682 -14.54 -45.52 10.92
N ILE A 683 -13.93 -44.35 10.74
CA ILE A 683 -12.50 -44.12 11.04
C ILE A 683 -12.24 -44.36 12.52
N VAL A 684 -13.07 -43.79 13.41
CA VAL A 684 -12.95 -43.97 14.87
C VAL A 684 -13.10 -45.44 15.26
N THR A 685 -14.11 -46.14 14.73
CA THR A 685 -14.35 -47.56 15.03
C THR A 685 -13.17 -48.43 14.61
N ARG A 686 -12.63 -48.21 13.41
CA ARG A 686 -11.49 -48.97 12.87
C ARG A 686 -10.24 -48.79 13.74
N ARG A 687 -9.89 -47.54 14.04
CA ARG A 687 -8.69 -47.22 14.83
C ARG A 687 -8.76 -47.69 16.28
N LEU A 688 -9.97 -47.78 16.87
CA LEU A 688 -10.16 -48.39 18.19
C LEU A 688 -9.98 -49.92 18.20
N GLN A 689 -9.94 -50.58 17.04
CA GLN A 689 -9.79 -52.03 16.89
C GLN A 689 -8.36 -52.50 16.54
N GLU A 690 -7.44 -51.61 16.15
CA GLU A 690 -6.04 -51.94 15.76
C GLU A 690 -5.12 -52.09 17.00
N THR A 691 -4.23 -53.10 17.02
CA THR A 691 -3.27 -53.41 18.14
C THR A 691 -1.81 -53.17 17.69
N PRO A 692 -0.88 -52.63 18.52
CA PRO A 692 0.44 -52.16 18.04
C PRO A 692 1.45 -53.29 17.75
N ALA A 693 2.28 -53.14 16.70
CA ALA A 693 3.37 -54.05 16.32
C ALA A 693 4.79 -53.54 16.71
N PRO A 694 5.80 -54.41 16.92
CA PRO A 694 7.14 -54.01 17.43
C PRO A 694 8.16 -53.57 16.35
N THR A 695 9.04 -52.63 16.70
CA THR A 695 10.02 -51.92 15.81
C THR A 695 11.46 -52.52 15.84
N PRO A 696 12.21 -52.58 14.71
CA PRO A 696 13.60 -53.08 14.67
C PRO A 696 14.70 -51.99 14.78
N ALA A 697 15.93 -52.39 15.16
CA ALA A 697 17.06 -51.52 15.54
C ALA A 697 18.01 -51.09 14.38
N PRO A 698 18.75 -49.95 14.49
CA PRO A 698 19.57 -49.39 13.39
C PRO A 698 21.07 -49.76 13.43
N ALA A 699 21.71 -49.75 12.25
CA ALA A 699 23.14 -50.08 11.99
C ALA A 699 24.02 -48.82 11.71
N PRO A 700 25.36 -48.89 11.86
CA PRO A 700 26.26 -47.72 11.85
C PRO A 700 26.84 -47.33 10.47
N VAL A 701 27.25 -46.06 10.31
CA VAL A 701 27.73 -45.41 9.07
C VAL A 701 29.22 -44.97 9.20
N PRO A 702 30.06 -44.99 8.13
CA PRO A 702 31.49 -44.62 8.16
C PRO A 702 31.82 -43.17 7.73
N ASP A 703 33.02 -42.69 8.11
CA ASP A 703 33.54 -41.32 8.01
C ASP A 703 34.00 -40.85 6.59
N PRO A 704 34.08 -39.52 6.31
CA PRO A 704 34.44 -38.97 5.00
C PRO A 704 35.92 -38.56 4.81
N VAL A 705 36.39 -38.61 3.56
CA VAL A 705 37.76 -38.28 3.07
C VAL A 705 37.81 -36.87 2.44
N PRO A 706 38.94 -36.12 2.46
CA PRO A 706 39.03 -34.73 1.95
C PRO A 706 39.52 -34.57 0.49
N ILE A 707 39.15 -33.47 -0.17
CA ILE A 707 39.49 -33.10 -1.58
C ILE A 707 40.28 -31.76 -1.65
N PRO A 708 41.22 -31.54 -2.62
CA PRO A 708 42.19 -30.43 -2.63
C PRO A 708 41.77 -29.15 -3.43
N ALA A 709 42.55 -28.06 -3.24
CA ALA A 709 42.27 -26.67 -3.64
C ALA A 709 42.66 -26.26 -5.09
N PRO A 710 42.06 -25.20 -5.69
CA PRO A 710 42.38 -24.73 -7.05
C PRO A 710 43.28 -23.47 -7.13
N ALA A 711 43.96 -23.32 -8.28
CA ALA A 711 45.01 -22.35 -8.64
C ALA A 711 44.50 -21.01 -9.30
N PRO A 712 45.33 -19.95 -9.41
CA PRO A 712 44.88 -18.59 -9.77
C PRO A 712 44.96 -18.24 -11.28
N ALA A 713 44.19 -17.22 -11.70
CA ALA A 713 44.02 -16.75 -13.10
C ALA A 713 44.58 -15.31 -13.35
N PRO A 714 44.83 -14.88 -14.61
CA PRO A 714 45.77 -13.81 -14.99
C PRO A 714 45.19 -12.39 -15.19
N VAL A 715 46.08 -11.39 -15.30
CA VAL A 715 45.85 -9.93 -15.29
C VAL A 715 45.59 -9.34 -16.70
N PRO A 716 44.67 -8.35 -16.89
CA PRO A 716 44.45 -7.69 -18.18
C PRO A 716 45.19 -6.33 -18.36
N VAL A 717 45.41 -5.98 -19.64
CA VAL A 717 46.17 -4.82 -20.19
C VAL A 717 45.22 -3.65 -20.56
N PRO A 718 45.62 -2.35 -20.53
CA PRO A 718 44.73 -1.20 -20.75
C PRO A 718 44.60 -0.74 -22.23
N VAL A 719 43.45 -0.12 -22.57
CA VAL A 719 43.07 0.44 -23.90
C VAL A 719 42.72 1.96 -23.76
N PRO A 720 42.94 2.81 -24.79
CA PRO A 720 42.98 4.29 -24.68
C PRO A 720 41.62 5.01 -24.66
N ALA A 721 41.63 6.27 -24.17
CA ALA A 721 40.48 7.12 -23.85
C ALA A 721 39.88 7.93 -25.04
N PRO A 722 38.55 8.16 -25.10
CA PRO A 722 37.90 9.06 -26.05
C PRO A 722 37.70 10.50 -25.53
N ALA A 723 37.51 11.44 -26.47
CA ALA A 723 37.47 12.90 -26.34
C ALA A 723 36.19 13.48 -25.65
N PRO A 724 36.24 14.74 -25.12
CA PRO A 724 35.22 15.28 -24.22
C PRO A 724 34.01 15.93 -24.93
N ALA A 725 32.86 15.86 -24.25
CA ALA A 725 31.57 16.45 -24.61
C ALA A 725 31.26 17.73 -23.79
N PRO A 726 30.30 18.58 -24.21
CA PRO A 726 30.13 19.95 -23.69
C PRO A 726 29.56 20.06 -22.26
N ALA A 727 29.93 21.14 -21.58
CA ALA A 727 29.67 21.40 -20.15
C ALA A 727 28.19 21.58 -19.76
N PRO A 728 27.72 21.00 -18.63
CA PRO A 728 26.39 21.23 -18.08
C PRO A 728 26.30 22.47 -17.18
N GLN A 729 25.13 23.10 -17.16
CA GLN A 729 24.78 24.23 -16.28
C GLN A 729 24.57 23.82 -14.80
N PRO A 730 24.67 24.78 -13.85
CA PRO A 730 24.83 24.50 -12.41
C PRO A 730 23.58 23.93 -11.76
N GLN A 731 23.76 22.81 -11.06
CA GLN A 731 22.75 22.13 -10.25
C GLN A 731 22.74 22.69 -8.81
N PRO A 732 21.58 22.77 -8.11
CA PRO A 732 21.51 23.15 -6.69
C PRO A 732 22.26 22.16 -5.79
N ASP A 733 22.78 22.64 -4.66
CA ASP A 733 23.52 21.85 -3.67
C ASP A 733 22.70 20.67 -3.10
N PRO A 734 23.36 19.54 -2.72
CA PRO A 734 22.67 18.28 -2.47
C PRO A 734 22.08 18.20 -1.05
N GLU A 735 20.82 17.77 -0.98
CA GLU A 735 20.26 17.16 0.23
C GLU A 735 21.06 15.92 0.67
N PRO A 736 21.07 15.60 1.98
CA PRO A 736 21.67 14.37 2.49
C PRO A 736 21.07 13.14 1.77
N SER A 737 21.93 12.19 1.40
CA SER A 737 21.51 11.02 0.64
C SER A 737 20.41 10.24 1.38
N ALA A 738 19.47 9.64 0.63
CA ALA A 738 18.42 8.78 1.18
C ALA A 738 18.99 7.65 2.07
N GLU A 739 20.24 7.25 1.83
CA GLU A 739 20.99 6.27 2.63
C GLU A 739 21.38 6.82 4.01
N LEU A 740 21.80 8.09 4.12
CA LEU A 740 22.08 8.74 5.41
C LEU A 740 20.79 8.90 6.24
N LEU A 741 19.70 9.29 5.59
CA LEU A 741 18.38 9.43 6.23
C LEU A 741 17.83 8.08 6.72
N ALA A 742 18.02 7.01 5.94
CA ALA A 742 17.64 5.65 6.33
C ALA A 742 18.49 5.12 7.51
N LEU A 743 19.80 5.38 7.51
CA LEU A 743 20.69 5.01 8.61
C LEU A 743 20.35 5.77 9.91
N GLN A 744 19.99 7.05 9.79
CA GLN A 744 19.54 7.87 10.93
C GLN A 744 18.20 7.38 11.50
N ALA A 745 17.22 7.08 10.63
CA ALA A 745 15.95 6.51 11.05
C ALA A 745 16.11 5.16 11.76
N ARG A 746 17.02 4.31 11.25
CA ARG A 746 17.32 3.00 11.85
C ARG A 746 18.03 3.12 13.20
N LEU A 747 18.95 4.07 13.33
CA LEU A 747 19.61 4.39 14.60
C LEU A 747 18.58 4.86 15.64
N GLN A 748 17.64 5.71 15.25
CA GLN A 748 16.61 6.22 16.15
C GLN A 748 15.62 5.13 16.60
N GLN A 749 15.25 4.20 15.71
CA GLN A 749 14.41 3.04 16.06
C GLN A 749 15.10 2.14 17.11
N LEU A 750 16.39 1.86 16.96
CA LEU A 750 17.14 1.04 17.91
C LEU A 750 17.34 1.71 19.27
N LEU A 751 17.51 3.04 19.31
CA LEU A 751 17.60 3.78 20.56
C LEU A 751 16.29 3.73 21.35
N THR A 752 15.13 3.82 20.67
CA THR A 752 13.82 3.65 21.32
C THR A 752 13.65 2.23 21.89
N GLN A 753 14.03 1.21 21.13
CA GLN A 753 13.95 -0.18 21.59
C GLN A 753 14.82 -0.46 22.83
N ILE A 754 16.05 0.07 22.86
CA ILE A 754 16.95 -0.05 24.02
C ILE A 754 16.32 0.56 25.27
N SER A 755 15.71 1.74 25.14
CA SER A 755 15.03 2.41 26.25
C SER A 755 13.90 1.55 26.84
N THR A 756 13.03 0.99 26.00
CA THR A 756 11.93 0.11 26.42
C THR A 756 12.44 -1.15 27.14
N LEU A 757 13.48 -1.79 26.59
CA LEU A 757 14.06 -3.00 27.20
C LEU A 757 14.75 -2.70 28.54
N GLN A 758 15.36 -1.53 28.69
CA GLN A 758 15.98 -1.09 29.95
C GLN A 758 14.94 -0.84 31.05
N THR A 759 13.79 -0.25 30.71
CA THR A 759 12.68 -0.05 31.65
C THR A 759 12.11 -1.38 32.15
N GLU A 760 11.89 -2.34 31.26
CA GLU A 760 11.38 -3.66 31.66
C GLU A 760 12.39 -4.43 32.52
N ASN A 761 13.68 -4.30 32.22
CA ASN A 761 14.75 -4.88 33.03
C ASN A 761 14.79 -4.28 34.45
N GLN A 762 14.64 -2.96 34.58
CA GLN A 762 14.54 -2.30 35.89
C GLN A 762 13.29 -2.73 36.67
N ARG A 763 12.15 -2.88 35.99
CA ARG A 763 10.91 -3.40 36.59
C ARG A 763 11.08 -4.81 37.14
N LEU A 764 11.63 -5.72 36.35
CA LEU A 764 11.87 -7.11 36.76
C LEU A 764 12.92 -7.20 37.88
N GLN A 765 13.95 -6.35 37.86
CA GLN A 765 14.95 -6.29 38.92
C GLN A 765 14.34 -5.80 40.25
N ALA A 766 13.41 -4.83 40.20
CA ALA A 766 12.66 -4.38 41.36
C ALA A 766 11.73 -5.46 41.93
N LEU A 767 11.10 -6.26 41.06
CA LEU A 767 10.28 -7.43 41.44
C LEU A 767 11.08 -8.54 42.14
N ILE A 768 12.35 -8.75 41.76
CA ILE A 768 13.22 -9.72 42.45
C ILE A 768 13.69 -9.19 43.81
N ASN A 769 14.05 -7.91 43.89
CA ASN A 769 14.56 -7.30 45.12
C ASN A 769 13.48 -7.22 46.21
N SER A 770 12.19 -7.07 45.83
CA SER A 770 11.06 -7.10 46.76
C SER A 770 10.71 -8.49 47.27
N GLY A 771 11.06 -9.56 46.54
CA GLY A 771 10.86 -10.96 46.95
C GLY A 771 11.90 -11.51 47.95
N GLN A 772 13.02 -10.80 48.19
CA GLN A 772 14.09 -11.26 49.09
C GLN A 772 13.95 -10.78 50.55
N GLY A 773 13.06 -9.82 50.83
CA GLY A 773 12.77 -9.32 52.17
C GLY A 773 11.35 -9.68 52.59
N GLY A 774 11.19 -10.68 53.46
CA GLY A 774 9.89 -11.21 53.90
C GLY A 774 9.05 -10.24 54.75
N GLN A 775 8.55 -9.15 54.17
CA GLN A 775 7.47 -8.34 54.76
C GLN A 775 6.29 -8.23 53.79
N ALA A 776 5.11 -8.60 54.29
CA ALA A 776 3.85 -8.52 53.58
C ALA A 776 3.48 -7.04 53.35
N GLY A 777 3.51 -6.63 52.08
CA GLY A 777 3.17 -5.29 51.62
C GLY A 777 4.04 -4.85 50.44
N GLY A 778 3.81 -5.43 49.26
CA GLY A 778 4.54 -5.03 48.04
C GLY A 778 4.22 -3.58 47.63
N PRO A 779 5.11 -2.91 46.87
CA PRO A 779 4.88 -1.54 46.42
C PRO A 779 3.63 -1.47 45.50
N MET A 780 2.76 -0.51 45.78
CA MET A 780 1.60 -0.18 44.93
C MET A 780 2.01 0.77 43.81
N LEU A 781 2.07 0.25 42.58
CA LEU A 781 2.46 0.97 41.37
C LEU A 781 1.24 1.64 40.74
N VAL A 782 1.46 2.77 40.08
CA VAL A 782 0.43 3.47 39.30
C VAL A 782 0.05 2.62 38.09
N VAL A 783 -1.26 2.43 37.87
CA VAL A 783 -1.77 1.72 36.69
C VAL A 783 -1.43 2.53 35.45
N GLN A 784 -0.79 1.91 34.45
CA GLN A 784 -0.50 2.59 33.19
C GLN A 784 -1.82 2.96 32.48
N PRO A 785 -2.03 4.24 32.12
CA PRO A 785 -3.21 4.60 31.33
C PRO A 785 -3.14 4.02 29.92
N THR A 786 -4.29 3.85 29.27
CA THR A 786 -4.32 3.57 27.83
C THR A 786 -3.85 4.81 27.09
N ILE A 787 -2.80 4.66 26.28
CA ILE A 787 -2.21 5.73 25.47
C ILE A 787 -2.28 5.29 24.01
N GLU A 788 -2.92 6.09 23.17
CA GLU A 788 -2.97 5.87 21.73
C GLU A 788 -1.75 6.55 21.06
N ASP A 789 -0.95 5.79 20.31
CA ASP A 789 0.19 6.34 19.57
C ASP A 789 -0.27 6.87 18.21
N VAL A 790 -0.22 8.20 18.05
CA VAL A 790 -0.59 8.90 16.82
C VAL A 790 0.58 9.67 16.22
N ILE A 791 1.82 9.41 16.66
CA ILE A 791 3.02 10.17 16.24
C ILE A 791 3.19 10.18 14.72
N LEU A 792 2.91 9.05 14.05
CA LEU A 792 3.03 8.93 12.60
C LEU A 792 1.76 9.32 11.84
N ALA A 793 0.64 9.48 12.55
CA ALA A 793 -0.62 9.94 11.99
C ALA A 793 -0.68 11.48 11.92
N LEU A 794 0.09 12.19 12.75
CA LEU A 794 0.13 13.65 12.79
C LEU A 794 1.16 14.25 11.82
N PRO A 795 0.86 15.41 11.19
CA PRO A 795 1.81 16.12 10.34
C PRO A 795 3.10 16.49 11.08
N ARG A 796 4.27 16.05 10.58
CA ARG A 796 5.59 16.30 11.17
C ARG A 796 6.71 16.37 10.14
N ASP A 797 7.74 17.16 10.44
CA ASP A 797 9.06 17.15 9.79
C ASP A 797 10.09 16.62 10.79
N PRO A 798 10.43 15.32 10.71
CA PRO A 798 11.35 14.68 11.66
C PRO A 798 12.74 15.32 11.72
N ALA A 799 13.19 16.00 10.66
CA ALA A 799 14.52 16.60 10.59
C ALA A 799 14.62 17.91 11.38
N GLY A 800 13.50 18.61 11.60
CA GLY A 800 13.49 19.90 12.29
C GLY A 800 13.43 19.83 13.82
N PHE A 801 13.33 18.64 14.42
CA PHE A 801 13.28 18.48 15.88
C PHE A 801 14.67 18.46 16.53
N PHE A 802 14.76 19.08 17.69
CA PHE A 802 15.92 18.94 18.56
C PHE A 802 15.79 17.67 19.40
N LYS A 803 16.91 16.99 19.62
CA LYS A 803 16.98 15.83 20.51
C LYS A 803 17.38 16.26 21.91
N ARG A 804 16.76 15.63 22.92
CA ARG A 804 17.17 15.70 24.32
C ARG A 804 17.49 14.30 24.86
N THR A 805 18.17 14.24 26.00
CA THR A 805 18.35 12.99 26.76
C THR A 805 17.30 12.86 27.88
N LEU A 806 17.16 11.66 28.43
CA LEU A 806 16.25 11.39 29.54
C LEU A 806 16.59 12.23 30.79
N ASP A 807 17.89 12.43 31.07
CA ASP A 807 18.36 13.24 32.20
C ASP A 807 18.06 14.74 32.05
N GLU A 808 17.82 15.20 30.83
CA GLU A 808 17.41 16.58 30.56
C GLU A 808 15.92 16.82 30.89
N ILE A 809 15.11 15.79 31.14
CA ILE A 809 13.71 15.93 31.56
C ILE A 809 13.65 16.32 33.04
N LYS A 810 13.10 17.50 33.32
CA LYS A 810 12.98 18.11 34.66
C LYS A 810 11.56 18.50 35.04
N TYR A 811 10.66 18.63 34.07
CA TYR A 811 9.29 19.13 34.29
C TYR A 811 8.25 18.30 33.55
N VAL A 812 7.02 18.31 34.06
CA VAL A 812 5.82 18.05 33.25
C VAL A 812 5.16 19.41 33.03
N VAL A 813 5.04 19.82 31.78
CA VAL A 813 4.60 21.17 31.42
C VAL A 813 3.19 21.14 30.86
N ILE A 814 2.28 21.75 31.59
CA ILE A 814 0.85 21.72 31.28
C ILE A 814 0.51 22.85 30.32
N ASN A 815 -0.09 22.45 29.21
CA ASN A 815 -0.56 23.29 28.14
C ASN A 815 -2.08 23.17 27.98
N HIS A 816 -2.68 24.22 27.44
CA HIS A 816 -4.01 24.15 26.84
C HIS A 816 -3.88 24.46 25.35
N THR A 817 -4.87 24.07 24.55
CA THR A 817 -4.83 24.25 23.09
C THR A 817 -5.22 25.66 22.65
N ALA A 818 -5.76 26.48 23.56
CA ALA A 818 -6.24 27.85 23.32
C ALA A 818 -7.37 27.95 22.28
N VAL A 819 -7.98 26.81 21.93
CA VAL A 819 -9.11 26.69 21.01
C VAL A 819 -10.23 25.89 21.68
N HIS A 820 -11.40 25.77 21.04
CA HIS A 820 -12.49 24.95 21.60
C HIS A 820 -12.03 23.51 21.81
N GLN A 821 -12.54 22.84 22.84
CA GLN A 821 -12.12 21.48 23.19
C GLN A 821 -12.44 20.43 22.11
N ASP A 822 -13.36 20.74 21.18
CA ASP A 822 -13.76 19.88 20.07
C ASP A 822 -12.89 20.07 18.81
N VAL A 823 -11.90 20.98 18.84
CA VAL A 823 -10.98 21.13 17.72
C VAL A 823 -10.11 19.88 17.62
N ALA A 824 -10.19 19.22 16.47
CA ALA A 824 -9.48 17.97 16.21
C ALA A 824 -7.95 18.10 16.37
N LEU A 825 -7.34 17.04 16.90
CA LEU A 825 -5.91 16.98 17.21
C LEU A 825 -5.02 17.18 15.97
N ASP A 826 -5.42 16.64 14.82
CA ASP A 826 -4.73 16.82 13.55
C ASP A 826 -4.72 18.29 13.10
N ARG A 827 -5.80 19.04 13.31
CA ARG A 827 -5.88 20.49 13.04
C ARG A 827 -4.96 21.30 13.95
N ILE A 828 -4.85 20.92 15.23
CA ILE A 828 -3.90 21.53 16.17
C ILE A 828 -2.46 21.25 15.73
N ALA A 829 -2.16 20.01 15.31
CA ALA A 829 -0.86 19.63 14.77
C ALA A 829 -0.52 20.39 13.47
N GLN A 830 -1.47 20.52 12.54
CA GLN A 830 -1.32 21.31 11.31
C GLN A 830 -1.01 22.77 11.61
N ALA A 831 -1.72 23.38 12.56
CA ALA A 831 -1.50 24.77 12.96
C ALA A 831 -0.09 24.99 13.54
N HIS A 832 0.42 24.03 14.32
CA HIS A 832 1.79 24.07 14.83
C HIS A 832 2.82 23.90 13.70
N ARG A 833 2.56 23.01 12.73
CA ARG A 833 3.46 22.73 11.60
C ARG A 833 3.78 23.92 10.70
N VAL A 834 2.93 24.94 10.71
CA VAL A 834 3.22 26.19 10.01
C VAL A 834 4.53 26.84 10.49
N ARG A 835 4.87 26.67 11.77
CA ARG A 835 6.01 27.37 12.42
C ARG A 835 6.98 26.45 13.17
N LEU A 836 6.56 25.22 13.46
CA LEU A 836 7.30 24.23 14.22
C LEU A 836 7.51 22.98 13.38
N PRO A 837 8.53 22.17 13.66
CA PRO A 837 8.74 20.88 12.98
C PRO A 837 7.64 19.85 13.28
N GLY A 838 6.83 20.07 14.32
CA GLY A 838 5.79 19.14 14.80
C GLY A 838 4.76 19.82 15.66
N ILE A 839 3.84 19.01 16.21
CA ILE A 839 3.03 19.47 17.34
C ILE A 839 3.95 19.65 18.55
N LEU A 840 3.63 20.61 19.43
CA LEU A 840 4.53 21.02 20.51
C LEU A 840 4.52 20.02 21.68
N TYR A 841 3.45 19.23 21.77
CA TYR A 841 3.13 18.40 22.91
C TYR A 841 3.65 16.98 22.68
N GLN A 842 4.18 16.34 23.73
CA GLN A 842 4.46 14.90 23.71
C GLN A 842 3.18 14.10 23.98
N PHE A 843 2.25 14.66 24.75
CA PHE A 843 0.94 14.06 25.00
C PHE A 843 -0.19 15.07 24.84
N PHE A 844 -1.34 14.59 24.38
CA PHE A 844 -2.57 15.33 24.24
C PHE A 844 -3.72 14.59 24.93
N ILE A 845 -4.59 15.35 25.60
CA ILE A 845 -5.75 14.83 26.32
C ILE A 845 -7.01 15.50 25.76
N ASP A 846 -7.87 14.71 25.13
CA ASP A 846 -9.14 15.19 24.58
C ASP A 846 -10.18 15.51 25.67
N ALA A 847 -11.34 16.05 25.30
CA ALA A 847 -12.39 16.42 26.25
C ALA A 847 -12.99 15.23 27.02
N GLN A 848 -12.91 14.02 26.47
CA GLN A 848 -13.45 12.77 26.99
C GLN A 848 -12.44 11.99 27.85
N GLY A 849 -11.19 12.46 27.95
CA GLY A 849 -10.13 11.82 28.71
C GLY A 849 -9.32 10.77 27.92
N GLY A 850 -9.47 10.72 26.59
CA GLY A 850 -8.57 10.00 25.71
C GLY A 850 -7.17 10.59 25.76
N ILE A 851 -6.15 9.73 25.89
CA ILE A 851 -4.75 10.13 25.97
C ILE A 851 -4.03 9.69 24.70
N PHE A 852 -3.43 10.66 24.01
CA PHE A 852 -2.72 10.45 22.76
C PHE A 852 -1.25 10.81 22.94
N GLN A 853 -0.35 9.94 22.51
CA GLN A 853 1.05 10.29 22.36
C GLN A 853 1.25 10.92 20.99
N THR A 854 1.70 12.17 20.99
CA THR A 854 1.70 13.03 19.81
C THR A 854 3.11 13.34 19.30
N GLU A 855 4.12 13.23 20.15
CA GLU A 855 5.54 13.27 19.75
C GLU A 855 6.38 12.27 20.57
N PRO A 856 7.53 11.81 20.05
CA PRO A 856 8.49 11.05 20.84
C PRO A 856 8.97 11.85 22.05
N LEU A 857 9.19 11.18 23.19
CA LEU A 857 9.62 11.84 24.43
C LEU A 857 10.93 12.63 24.29
N MET A 858 11.82 12.20 23.40
CA MET A 858 13.15 12.80 23.20
C MET A 858 13.17 13.88 22.11
N ASP A 859 12.06 14.06 21.37
CA ASP A 859 11.96 15.04 20.29
C ASP A 859 11.28 16.30 20.84
N VAL A 860 11.94 17.45 20.69
CA VAL A 860 11.39 18.74 21.11
C VAL A 860 11.46 19.75 19.96
N VAL A 861 10.43 20.58 19.86
CA VAL A 861 10.26 21.54 18.76
C VAL A 861 11.16 22.77 18.88
N ASP A 862 11.65 23.07 20.09
CA ASP A 862 12.52 24.20 20.37
C ASP A 862 13.44 23.90 21.57
N ALA A 863 14.75 23.87 21.34
CA ALA A 863 15.76 23.63 22.38
C ALA A 863 16.12 24.89 23.20
N SER A 864 15.74 26.08 22.75
CA SER A 864 16.08 27.35 23.42
C SER A 864 15.19 27.63 24.64
N GLN A 865 14.00 27.03 24.68
CA GLN A 865 13.02 27.26 25.73
C GLN A 865 13.07 26.16 26.79
N PRO A 866 13.41 26.45 28.06
CA PRO A 866 13.54 25.42 29.09
C PRO A 866 12.27 24.59 29.34
N TYR A 867 11.08 25.19 29.23
CA TYR A 867 9.80 24.48 29.40
C TYR A 867 9.49 23.54 28.23
N ILE A 868 10.10 23.74 27.06
CA ILE A 868 9.99 22.84 25.90
C ILE A 868 11.11 21.79 25.96
N LYS A 869 12.37 22.24 26.06
CA LYS A 869 13.54 21.37 26.10
C LYS A 869 13.55 20.42 27.31
N ASN A 870 13.27 20.92 28.51
CA ASN A 870 13.34 20.14 29.75
C ASN A 870 11.96 19.63 30.22
N GLY A 871 10.89 19.91 29.47
CA GLY A 871 9.52 19.56 29.86
C GLY A 871 8.91 18.44 29.01
N ILE A 872 8.23 17.47 29.63
CA ILE A 872 7.24 16.66 28.94
C ILE A 872 5.99 17.53 28.78
N ASN A 873 5.73 18.01 27.55
CA ASN A 873 4.64 18.93 27.29
C ASN A 873 3.33 18.15 27.11
N VAL A 874 2.37 18.38 27.99
CA VAL A 874 1.05 17.73 28.01
C VAL A 874 -0.02 18.78 27.73
N ALA A 875 -0.78 18.61 26.65
CA ALA A 875 -1.87 19.51 26.30
C ALA A 875 -3.24 18.96 26.70
N PHE A 876 -4.07 19.83 27.26
CA PHE A 876 -5.49 19.58 27.52
C PHE A 876 -6.31 20.35 26.47
N ALA A 877 -7.22 19.66 25.79
CA ALA A 877 -8.09 20.26 24.79
C ALA A 877 -9.04 21.29 25.42
N GLY A 878 -8.92 22.56 25.04
CA GLY A 878 -9.76 23.67 25.52
C GLY A 878 -9.03 25.01 25.64
N SER A 879 -9.81 26.09 25.78
CA SER A 879 -9.31 27.47 25.93
C SER A 879 -9.12 27.90 27.39
N PHE A 880 -9.88 27.31 28.32
CA PHE A 880 -9.81 27.51 29.78
C PHE A 880 -9.68 28.96 30.28
N THR A 881 -10.16 29.92 29.48
CA THR A 881 -10.20 31.35 29.83
C THR A 881 -11.31 31.63 30.84
N GLY A 882 -12.49 31.01 30.67
CA GLY A 882 -13.64 31.15 31.58
C GLY A 882 -14.11 29.85 32.22
N THR A 883 -13.47 28.72 31.88
CA THR A 883 -13.81 27.37 32.34
C THR A 883 -12.56 26.60 32.76
N ILE A 884 -12.73 25.46 33.43
CA ILE A 884 -11.66 24.52 33.75
C ILE A 884 -11.81 23.24 32.90
N PRO A 885 -10.77 22.38 32.80
CA PRO A 885 -10.87 21.08 32.13
C PRO A 885 -12.00 20.20 32.68
N THR A 886 -12.51 19.28 31.85
CA THR A 886 -13.55 18.33 32.27
C THR A 886 -13.02 17.39 33.37
N GLN A 887 -13.94 16.74 34.11
CA GLN A 887 -13.54 15.74 35.10
C GLN A 887 -12.78 14.57 34.47
N ALA A 888 -13.20 14.14 33.27
CA ALA A 888 -12.53 13.07 32.53
C ALA A 888 -11.10 13.48 32.13
N GLN A 889 -10.91 14.72 31.67
CA GLN A 889 -9.60 15.30 31.41
C GLN A 889 -8.71 15.31 32.65
N LEU A 890 -9.23 15.80 33.79
CA LEU A 890 -8.46 15.86 35.04
C LEU A 890 -8.08 14.46 35.55
N GLN A 891 -8.97 13.46 35.43
CA GLN A 891 -8.68 12.08 35.81
C GLN A 891 -7.63 11.44 34.90
N ALA A 892 -7.81 11.55 33.58
CA ALA A 892 -6.87 11.01 32.59
C ALA A 892 -5.48 11.67 32.72
N GLY A 893 -5.45 13.00 32.84
CA GLY A 893 -4.22 13.74 33.06
C GLY A 893 -3.55 13.42 34.39
N GLY A 894 -4.35 13.25 35.46
CA GLY A 894 -3.84 12.79 36.75
C GLY A 894 -3.17 11.42 36.67
N GLN A 895 -3.83 10.46 36.00
CA GLN A 895 -3.31 9.10 35.80
C GLN A 895 -2.02 9.09 34.97
N LEU A 896 -2.00 9.83 33.84
CA LEU A 896 -0.84 9.95 32.96
C LEU A 896 0.36 10.55 33.70
N ILE A 897 0.16 11.65 34.41
CA ILE A 897 1.25 12.37 35.07
C ILE A 897 1.77 11.55 36.25
N ALA A 898 0.90 10.89 37.02
CA ALA A 898 1.32 9.97 38.08
C ALA A 898 2.17 8.81 37.54
N TRP A 899 1.76 8.22 36.41
CA TRP A 899 2.52 7.17 35.74
C TRP A 899 3.87 7.69 35.22
N LEU A 900 3.91 8.86 34.59
CA LEU A 900 5.16 9.50 34.14
C LEU A 900 6.10 9.79 35.31
N MET A 901 5.59 10.28 36.45
CA MET A 901 6.40 10.52 37.65
C MET A 901 6.97 9.23 38.25
N GLU A 902 6.30 8.10 38.04
CA GLU A 902 6.83 6.78 38.41
C GLU A 902 7.90 6.28 37.44
N GLN A 903 7.79 6.60 36.14
CA GLN A 903 8.82 6.29 35.13
C GLN A 903 10.06 7.20 35.26
N PHE A 904 9.86 8.45 35.66
CA PHE A 904 10.90 9.48 35.77
C PHE A 904 11.06 9.89 37.23
N SER A 905 11.87 9.13 37.97
CA SER A 905 12.04 9.30 39.42
C SER A 905 12.48 10.72 39.86
N GLN A 906 13.07 11.50 38.95
CA GLN A 906 13.44 12.90 39.16
C GLN A 906 12.25 13.87 39.16
N LEU A 907 11.09 13.48 38.60
CA LEU A 907 9.88 14.29 38.58
C LEU A 907 9.12 14.13 39.89
N LYS A 908 8.88 15.25 40.57
CA LYS A 908 8.04 15.39 41.76
C LYS A 908 6.81 16.22 41.44
N LEU A 909 5.85 16.24 42.35
CA LEU A 909 4.59 16.99 42.15
C LEU A 909 4.85 18.50 41.97
N GLU A 910 5.90 19.03 42.59
CA GLU A 910 6.37 20.42 42.40
C GLU A 910 6.93 20.70 41.00
N ASN A 911 7.28 19.66 40.23
CA ASN A 911 7.76 19.78 38.85
C ASN A 911 6.62 19.80 37.81
N VAL A 912 5.35 19.70 38.24
CA VAL A 912 4.18 19.83 37.39
C VAL A 912 3.76 21.30 37.35
N LEU A 913 4.12 21.98 36.26
CA LEU A 913 4.00 23.43 36.12
C LEU A 913 3.27 23.80 34.83
N GLY A 914 2.46 24.85 34.86
CA GLY A 914 1.84 25.41 33.66
C GLY A 914 2.82 26.30 32.90
N VAL A 915 2.64 26.47 31.59
CA VAL A 915 3.52 27.34 30.77
C VAL A 915 3.67 28.75 31.35
N ARG A 916 2.58 29.33 31.89
CA ARG A 916 2.58 30.67 32.51
C ARG A 916 3.47 30.83 33.74
N GLU A 917 3.92 29.73 34.34
CA GLU A 917 4.86 29.75 35.46
C GLU A 917 6.32 29.83 35.01
N PHE A 918 6.59 29.64 33.70
CA PHE A 918 7.90 29.84 33.09
C PHE A 918 8.01 31.17 32.36
N ILE A 919 6.95 31.60 31.68
CA ILE A 919 6.91 32.79 30.83
C ILE A 919 5.57 33.52 30.97
N SER A 920 5.52 34.82 30.65
CA SER A 920 4.25 35.54 30.57
C SER A 920 3.41 34.99 29.41
N HIS A 921 2.38 34.21 29.71
CA HIS A 921 1.61 33.47 28.71
C HIS A 921 0.20 33.14 29.21
N SER A 922 -0.77 33.00 28.30
CA SER A 922 -2.16 32.65 28.67
C SER A 922 -2.33 31.18 29.07
N SER A 923 -1.46 30.29 28.58
CA SER A 923 -1.52 28.85 28.88
C SER A 923 -1.08 28.49 30.31
N PRO A 924 -1.81 27.60 31.02
CA PRO A 924 -2.87 26.73 30.51
C PRO A 924 -4.31 27.25 30.75
N GLY A 925 -4.50 28.56 30.83
CA GLY A 925 -5.81 29.20 31.03
C GLY A 925 -5.85 30.05 32.31
N ASP A 926 -6.81 30.96 32.39
CA ASP A 926 -6.84 31.99 33.45
C ASP A 926 -7.15 31.42 34.83
N GLN A 927 -7.83 30.27 34.88
CA GLN A 927 -8.17 29.59 36.14
C GLN A 927 -7.10 28.59 36.63
N TRP A 928 -5.88 28.64 36.09
CA TRP A 928 -4.81 27.70 36.44
C TRP A 928 -4.45 27.75 37.93
N THR A 929 -4.02 28.90 38.42
CA THR A 929 -3.69 29.17 39.84
C THR A 929 -4.68 30.10 40.52
N GLU A 930 -5.61 30.67 39.76
CA GLU A 930 -6.62 31.63 40.18
C GLU A 930 -8.03 31.08 39.93
N GLY A 931 -9.07 31.73 40.45
CA GLY A 931 -10.46 31.26 40.27
C GLY A 931 -10.68 29.86 40.85
N GLN A 932 -11.13 28.91 40.03
CA GLN A 932 -11.34 27.52 40.45
C GLN A 932 -10.04 26.73 40.68
N ASN A 933 -8.86 27.32 40.40
CA ASN A 933 -7.54 26.75 40.68
C ASN A 933 -7.42 25.29 40.24
N TRP A 934 -7.55 25.06 38.94
CA TRP A 934 -7.56 23.69 38.43
C TRP A 934 -6.17 23.03 38.49
N LYS A 935 -5.09 23.78 38.77
CA LYS A 935 -3.80 23.20 39.17
C LYS A 935 -3.95 22.33 40.43
N ALA A 936 -4.64 22.82 41.45
CA ALA A 936 -4.88 22.05 42.67
C ALA A 936 -5.74 20.81 42.40
N LEU A 937 -6.72 20.91 41.50
CA LEU A 937 -7.56 19.78 41.09
C LEU A 937 -6.76 18.72 40.34
N LEU A 938 -5.88 19.12 39.42
CA LEU A 938 -4.99 18.20 38.72
C LEU A 938 -3.99 17.54 39.68
N GLN A 939 -3.41 18.29 40.62
CA GLN A 939 -2.52 17.73 41.65
C GLN A 939 -3.24 16.72 42.55
N ALA A 940 -4.51 16.97 42.90
CA ALA A 940 -5.33 16.01 43.61
C ALA A 940 -5.60 14.75 42.77
N ALA A 941 -5.86 14.90 41.46
CA ALA A 941 -6.04 13.76 40.56
C ALA A 941 -4.75 12.92 40.41
N ILE A 942 -3.57 13.55 40.37
CA ILE A 942 -2.26 12.85 40.37
C ILE A 942 -2.07 12.03 41.64
N GLN A 943 -2.40 12.61 42.80
CA GLN A 943 -2.29 11.92 44.09
C GLN A 943 -3.27 10.75 44.22
N ASN A 944 -4.46 10.88 43.61
CA ASN A 944 -5.52 9.89 43.62
C ASN A 944 -5.47 8.91 42.43
N ALA A 945 -4.40 8.92 41.64
CA ALA A 945 -4.24 8.01 40.51
C ALA A 945 -4.40 6.55 40.95
N GLU A 946 -5.07 5.75 40.12
CA GLU A 946 -5.31 4.35 40.38
C GLU A 946 -3.98 3.61 40.52
N ARG A 947 -3.86 2.83 41.59
CA ARG A 947 -2.67 2.06 41.91
C ARG A 947 -3.06 0.60 42.13
N ALA A 948 -2.25 -0.29 41.58
CA ALA A 948 -2.39 -1.72 41.76
C ALA A 948 -1.16 -2.28 42.51
N PRO A 949 -1.32 -3.31 43.35
CA PRO A 949 -0.17 -3.99 43.93
C PRO A 949 0.69 -4.55 42.80
N ALA A 950 2.00 -4.27 42.83
CA ALA A 950 2.94 -5.06 42.04
C ALA A 950 2.78 -6.52 42.50
N SER A 951 2.20 -7.37 41.66
CA SER A 951 1.98 -8.77 41.98
C SER A 951 3.34 -9.41 42.28
N ALA A 952 3.64 -9.57 43.57
CA ALA A 952 4.84 -10.24 44.02
C ALA A 952 4.77 -11.71 43.58
N PRO A 953 5.83 -12.27 42.97
CA PRO A 953 5.90 -13.72 42.85
C PRO A 953 5.87 -14.29 44.27
N GLY A 954 5.07 -15.35 44.47
CA GLY A 954 5.15 -16.13 45.70
C GLY A 954 6.58 -16.63 45.91
N SER A 955 6.92 -17.09 47.11
CA SER A 955 8.25 -17.63 47.47
C SER A 955 8.66 -18.91 46.70
N ASP A 956 8.01 -19.20 45.57
CA ASP A 956 8.30 -20.29 44.65
C ASP A 956 9.61 -20.03 43.89
N SER A 957 10.63 -20.86 44.18
CA SER A 957 11.97 -20.72 43.60
C SER A 957 11.97 -20.80 42.07
N ALA A 958 10.98 -21.49 41.47
CA ALA A 958 10.83 -21.60 40.03
C ALA A 958 10.41 -20.29 39.37
N GLN A 959 9.52 -19.51 39.99
CA GLN A 959 9.11 -18.20 39.47
C GLN A 959 10.24 -17.18 39.59
N LEU A 960 10.93 -17.16 40.73
CA LEU A 960 12.14 -16.35 40.92
C LEU A 960 13.25 -16.70 39.92
N GLN A 961 13.40 -17.98 39.57
CA GLN A 961 14.37 -18.43 38.58
C GLN A 961 13.94 -18.10 37.14
N ALA A 962 12.65 -18.11 36.84
CA ALA A 962 12.09 -17.64 35.56
C ALA A 962 12.32 -16.13 35.38
N LEU A 963 12.05 -15.31 36.40
CA LEU A 963 12.32 -13.86 36.35
C LEU A 963 13.82 -13.56 36.20
N ARG A 964 14.69 -14.29 36.92
CA ARG A 964 16.16 -14.17 36.74
C ARG A 964 16.61 -14.53 35.34
N THR A 965 16.00 -15.56 34.75
CA THR A 965 16.28 -15.97 33.37
C THR A 965 15.82 -14.91 32.37
N GLN A 966 14.67 -14.30 32.61
CA GLN A 966 14.13 -13.22 31.79
C GLN A 966 14.99 -11.96 31.85
N ILE A 967 15.51 -11.58 33.03
CA ILE A 967 16.47 -10.48 33.16
C ILE A 967 17.76 -10.77 32.39
N VAL A 968 18.32 -11.97 32.50
CA VAL A 968 19.52 -12.34 31.75
C VAL A 968 19.27 -12.27 30.24
N GLN A 969 18.08 -12.63 29.78
CA GLN A 969 17.68 -12.54 28.38
C GLN A 969 17.55 -11.08 27.92
N LEU A 970 16.86 -10.24 28.68
CA LEU A 970 16.72 -8.81 28.39
C LEU A 970 18.07 -8.07 28.42
N GLN A 971 18.98 -8.45 29.33
CA GLN A 971 20.34 -7.91 29.37
C GLN A 971 21.14 -8.25 28.10
N LYS A 972 20.97 -9.46 27.55
CA LYS A 972 21.60 -9.85 26.27
C LYS A 972 21.01 -9.06 25.10
N GLU A 973 19.71 -8.83 25.09
CA GLU A 973 19.03 -8.07 24.03
C GLU A 973 19.42 -6.58 24.04
N VAL A 974 19.56 -5.99 25.23
CA VAL A 974 20.10 -4.63 25.40
C VAL A 974 21.55 -4.55 24.90
N GLN A 975 22.40 -5.53 25.24
CA GLN A 975 23.79 -5.58 24.76
C GLN A 975 23.89 -5.75 23.24
N ALA A 976 23.06 -6.62 22.65
CA ALA A 976 23.02 -6.84 21.21
C ALA A 976 22.57 -5.57 20.47
N SER A 977 21.54 -4.89 20.97
CA SER A 977 21.03 -3.64 20.40
C SER A 977 22.03 -2.50 20.54
N ALA A 978 22.74 -2.41 21.69
CA ALA A 978 23.81 -1.43 21.89
C ALA A 978 25.00 -1.65 20.93
N GLN A 979 25.33 -2.90 20.61
CA GLN A 979 26.35 -3.22 19.62
C GLN A 979 25.90 -2.85 18.20
N GLN A 980 24.62 -3.02 17.87
CA GLN A 980 24.05 -2.55 16.60
C GLN A 980 24.08 -1.02 16.48
N VAL A 981 23.77 -0.29 17.55
CA VAL A 981 23.92 1.17 17.62
C VAL A 981 25.37 1.58 17.35
N LYS A 982 26.36 0.91 17.97
CA LYS A 982 27.79 1.20 17.74
C LYS A 982 28.22 0.95 16.30
N ASN A 983 27.71 -0.11 15.68
CA ASN A 983 27.98 -0.44 14.28
C ASN A 983 27.33 0.59 13.32
N LEU A 984 26.09 0.99 13.59
CA LEU A 984 25.39 2.02 12.82
C LEU A 984 26.03 3.40 12.98
N GLN A 985 26.52 3.74 14.18
CA GLN A 985 27.27 4.97 14.41
C GLN A 985 28.59 4.99 13.63
N ALA A 986 29.32 3.86 13.56
CA ALA A 986 30.51 3.75 12.73
C ALA A 986 30.18 3.86 11.23
N GLN A 987 29.05 3.31 10.78
CA GLN A 987 28.58 3.47 9.40
C GLN A 987 28.16 4.92 9.10
N LEU A 988 27.50 5.59 10.04
CA LEU A 988 27.12 7.00 9.93
C LEU A 988 28.34 7.91 9.85
N GLN A 989 29.38 7.62 10.65
CA GLN A 989 30.64 8.33 10.63
C GLN A 989 31.38 8.13 9.30
N ASN A 990 31.50 6.88 8.83
CA ASN A 990 32.12 6.58 7.54
C ASN A 990 31.36 7.21 6.35
N ALA A 991 30.02 7.26 6.42
CA ALA A 991 29.19 7.92 5.41
C ALA A 991 29.36 9.45 5.44
N GLY A 992 29.50 10.05 6.62
CA GLY A 992 29.81 11.47 6.79
C GLY A 992 31.21 11.83 6.29
N ASP A 993 32.22 11.01 6.60
CA ASP A 993 33.60 11.19 6.14
C ASP A 993 33.71 11.02 4.63
N ALA A 994 32.98 10.07 4.04
CA ALA A 994 32.88 9.91 2.59
C ALA A 994 32.17 11.10 1.92
N ALA A 995 31.12 11.64 2.53
CA ALA A 995 30.45 12.85 2.04
C ALA A 995 31.37 14.08 2.07
N ALA A 996 32.19 14.22 3.12
CA ALA A 996 33.22 15.25 3.20
C ALA A 996 34.33 15.07 2.16
N GLN A 997 34.78 13.83 1.92
CA GLN A 997 35.74 13.50 0.86
C GLN A 997 35.20 13.78 -0.55
N VAL A 998 33.92 13.49 -0.80
CA VAL A 998 33.26 13.81 -2.08
C VAL A 998 33.12 15.32 -2.27
N ALA A 999 32.85 16.08 -1.21
CA ALA A 999 32.81 17.55 -1.27
C ALA A 999 34.21 18.15 -1.53
N ASP A 1000 35.26 17.60 -0.91
CA ASP A 1000 36.64 18.00 -1.15
C ASP A 1000 37.09 17.66 -2.58
N LEU A 1001 36.80 16.44 -3.05
CA LEU A 1001 37.08 16.01 -4.43
C LEU A 1001 36.34 16.86 -5.47
N LYS A 1002 35.09 17.29 -5.19
CA LYS A 1002 34.36 18.23 -6.06
C LYS A 1002 35.01 19.62 -6.09
N THR A 1003 35.55 20.07 -4.96
CA THR A 1003 36.27 21.36 -4.87
C THR A 1003 37.59 21.29 -5.62
N GLN A 1004 38.31 20.18 -5.50
CA GLN A 1004 39.52 19.90 -6.28
C GLN A 1004 39.22 19.80 -7.78
N LEU A 1005 38.13 19.12 -8.16
CA LEU A 1005 37.69 19.02 -9.55
C LEU A 1005 37.40 20.40 -10.16
N ARG A 1006 36.67 21.25 -9.43
CA ARG A 1006 36.37 22.63 -9.85
C ARG A 1006 37.62 23.51 -9.99
N THR A 1007 38.60 23.30 -9.12
CA THR A 1007 39.90 23.97 -9.22
C THR A 1007 40.67 23.54 -10.46
N LEU A 1008 40.62 22.24 -10.79
CA LEU A 1008 41.27 21.68 -11.97
C LEU A 1008 40.60 22.14 -13.28
N GLU A 1009 39.27 22.24 -13.29
CA GLU A 1009 38.48 22.77 -14.41
C GLU A 1009 38.86 24.23 -14.72
N ASN A 1010 38.94 25.09 -13.69
CA ASN A 1010 39.37 26.48 -13.85
C ASN A 1010 40.82 26.59 -14.38
N GLN A 1011 41.71 25.68 -13.97
CA GLN A 1011 43.08 25.64 -14.48
C GLN A 1011 43.12 25.20 -15.96
N TYR A 1012 42.24 24.29 -16.36
CA TYR A 1012 42.11 23.84 -17.74
C TYR A 1012 41.61 24.96 -18.65
N GLU A 1013 40.57 25.70 -18.26
CA GLU A 1013 40.07 26.86 -19.02
C GLU A 1013 41.16 27.94 -19.22
N ALA A 1014 41.90 28.26 -18.16
CA ALA A 1014 43.00 29.22 -18.24
C ALA A 1014 44.16 28.75 -19.17
N LEU A 1015 44.33 27.43 -19.33
CA LEU A 1015 45.29 26.85 -20.26
C LEU A 1015 44.80 26.88 -21.71
N ASP A 1016 43.49 26.69 -21.91
CA ASP A 1016 42.83 26.75 -23.23
C ASP A 1016 42.86 28.17 -23.80
N ASP A 1017 42.51 29.18 -22.99
CA ASP A 1017 42.63 30.60 -23.35
C ASP A 1017 44.06 30.97 -23.76
N ARG A 1018 45.04 30.39 -23.06
CA ARG A 1018 46.46 30.62 -23.34
C ARG A 1018 46.90 29.92 -24.63
N TYR A 1019 46.33 28.76 -24.93
CA TYR A 1019 46.57 28.03 -26.18
C TYR A 1019 46.01 28.82 -27.38
N ASP A 1020 44.79 29.33 -27.28
CA ASP A 1020 44.18 30.17 -28.30
C ASP A 1020 44.95 31.47 -28.53
N GLY A 1021 45.42 32.11 -27.45
CA GLY A 1021 46.31 33.25 -27.53
C GLY A 1021 47.62 32.95 -28.29
N LEU A 1022 48.20 31.77 -28.08
CA LEU A 1022 49.40 31.32 -28.79
C LEU A 1022 49.12 31.00 -30.27
N GLN A 1023 47.96 30.43 -30.60
CA GLN A 1023 47.55 30.19 -31.98
C GLN A 1023 47.36 31.50 -32.75
N ALA A 1024 46.69 32.49 -32.14
CA ALA A 1024 46.52 33.81 -32.72
C ALA A 1024 47.88 34.51 -32.95
N ALA A 1025 48.81 34.39 -32.00
CA ALA A 1025 50.16 34.93 -32.14
C ALA A 1025 50.94 34.24 -33.28
N ASN A 1026 50.85 32.91 -33.39
CA ASN A 1026 51.48 32.14 -34.47
C ASN A 1026 50.92 32.52 -35.84
N GLN A 1027 49.59 32.68 -35.95
CA GLN A 1027 48.95 33.08 -37.20
C GLN A 1027 49.31 34.52 -37.61
N SER A 1028 49.44 35.42 -36.64
CA SER A 1028 49.97 36.77 -36.86
C SER A 1028 51.41 36.75 -37.38
N GLN A 1029 52.28 35.91 -36.79
CA GLN A 1029 53.65 35.72 -37.26
C GLN A 1029 53.71 35.14 -38.68
N GLN A 1030 52.86 34.14 -39.01
CA GLN A 1030 52.78 33.59 -40.37
C GLN A 1030 52.30 34.62 -41.40
N ASN A 1031 51.42 35.55 -41.01
CA ASN A 1031 51.00 36.65 -41.88
C ASN A 1031 52.12 37.68 -42.09
N GLN A 1032 52.91 37.97 -41.05
CA GLN A 1032 54.11 38.80 -41.19
C GLN A 1032 55.13 38.15 -42.11
N ILE A 1033 55.38 36.84 -41.97
CA ILE A 1033 56.28 36.08 -42.84
C ILE A 1033 55.81 36.19 -44.30
N ARG A 1034 54.54 35.93 -44.59
CA ARG A 1034 53.98 36.05 -45.95
C ARG A 1034 54.11 37.47 -46.52
N THR A 1035 53.94 38.48 -45.69
CA THR A 1035 54.10 39.88 -46.09
C THR A 1035 55.55 40.17 -46.48
N LEU A 1036 56.50 39.71 -45.67
CA LEU A 1036 57.93 39.83 -45.93
C LEU A 1036 58.35 39.05 -47.19
N GLU A 1037 57.82 37.83 -47.39
CA GLU A 1037 58.07 37.03 -48.60
C GLU A 1037 57.54 37.72 -49.86
N ALA A 1038 56.35 38.34 -49.79
CA ALA A 1038 55.79 39.11 -50.90
C ALA A 1038 56.63 40.36 -51.20
N GLU A 1039 57.17 41.02 -50.18
CA GLU A 1039 58.05 42.19 -50.32
C GLU A 1039 59.42 41.82 -50.90
N ILE A 1040 60.02 40.71 -50.44
CA ILE A 1040 61.24 40.13 -51.03
C ILE A 1040 60.99 39.79 -52.51
N THR A 1041 59.87 39.15 -52.83
CA THR A 1041 59.51 38.81 -54.22
C THR A 1041 59.35 40.07 -55.08
N ARG A 1042 58.72 41.12 -54.54
CA ARG A 1042 58.60 42.42 -55.21
C ARG A 1042 59.97 43.04 -55.47
N LEU A 1043 60.85 43.06 -54.48
CA LEU A 1043 62.22 43.59 -54.60
C LEU A 1043 63.06 42.82 -55.64
N LEU A 1044 62.88 41.50 -55.74
CA LEU A 1044 63.54 40.64 -56.72
C LEU A 1044 62.96 40.77 -58.14
N SER A 1045 61.74 41.30 -58.28
CA SER A 1045 61.04 41.48 -59.58
C SER A 1045 61.25 42.85 -60.24
N LEU A 1046 61.98 43.76 -59.58
CA LEU A 1046 62.32 45.05 -60.17
C LEU A 1046 63.34 44.82 -61.29
N PRO A 1047 63.07 45.29 -62.52
CA PRO A 1047 64.01 45.17 -63.62
C PRO A 1047 65.27 45.96 -63.30
N ALA A 1048 66.43 45.36 -63.59
CA ALA A 1048 67.71 46.06 -63.58
C ALA A 1048 67.60 47.31 -64.46
N ALA A 1049 67.64 48.48 -63.83
CA ALA A 1049 67.79 49.73 -64.54
C ALA A 1049 69.20 49.75 -65.15
N ASP A 1050 69.19 49.79 -66.47
CA ASP A 1050 70.36 49.81 -67.33
C ASP A 1050 71.12 51.13 -67.18
N SER A 1051 72.44 51.01 -67.30
CA SER A 1051 73.42 52.02 -67.74
C SER A 1051 73.57 53.35 -66.97
N GLY A 1052 74.73 53.48 -66.31
CA GLY A 1052 75.78 54.43 -66.71
C GLY A 1052 75.57 55.93 -66.48
N ALA A 1053 76.36 56.52 -65.56
CA ALA A 1053 77.36 57.57 -65.83
C ALA A 1053 77.79 58.29 -64.52
N ALA A 1054 79.09 58.16 -64.22
CA ALA A 1054 80.04 58.90 -63.35
C ALA A 1054 79.60 60.10 -62.47
N PRO A 1055 80.31 60.44 -61.37
CA PRO A 1055 81.64 59.95 -60.92
C PRO A 1055 81.65 59.13 -59.63
#